data_AF-A0A0C9MKP2-F1
#
_entry.id   AF-A0A0C9MKP2-F1
#
_cell.length_a   1.000
_cell.length_b   1.000
_cell.length_c   1.000
_cell.angle_alpha   90.00
_cell.angle_beta   90.00
_cell.angle_gamma   90.00
#
_symmetry.space_group_name_H-M   'P 1'
#
loop_
_entity.id
_entity.type
_entity.pdbx_description
1 polymer ?
#
loop_
_entity_poly.entity_id
_entity_poly.type
_entity_poly.pdbx_seq_one_letter_code
_entity_poly.pdbx_strand_id
1 'polypeptide(L)'
;MSLKVEEILHVEKSKYQDVLVFQSANYGNVLVLDNVIQATERDEFSYQEMITHLAMNSHPCPKKVLVIGGGDGGVLREVVKHECVEEATLVDIDEAVPRVSKKYLPNMAIGFEHPKVKVHIGDGFEFLKDKANQYDVIITDSSDPDGPAESLFGPDFFQLLKNALTEKGVFSTQGECMWLHLPLIRKVKDFCKDLYPQVEYAYTSIPTYPSGQIGHIMCSKDANVNLREPLRKFTPEQEDKLCRYYNSEVHKAAFVLPQFAKKALYDWRAVCYILVYSTNADSTILALQHCIATDVFSSNFGKVRESQQTIQSLKCSTTGDVLVGAAAINKEARAIDTPLGNVPRDVCLSSKDGDRLVALPTRDGLLSLLAHAPKSKSLGLDGLPFELYQYLANVSTDFLGLLVDILSAAFFVNWRPLSLVNSSAKLFTKLIANLMNKVGSKLIIPYQTGFLPHHLIFDNGWLNQLLMSHLCVVAFDLPQVAVLLDQEKACGRVYPEYLRRVLLRFDFLSRLRQGDPLSPLLFNLAFEPLLRSLLACPGLSDVTLSPVDIPLKCKPSPVNVREDNDTGARKWTLDFVSSSSAPSPVKILSYADDLEVFLSCPEEWSVLMYVLDPYSRASNLKVNTSKTVLVSLSGESHSAWVTSADSTGLQWHDVHSRGAIHFLDGVLVKVQRYSNLLKQRNLSIRGAGLAANSLLLSKVYHLLRVIPGGGTIKSWVMTLKRVVREYLVSFRPGVAWSTLCLPRTFGGVGLVDIADQSLALHLVYLQRLLRPPSPGDFISSWLIYAFQVYTGYKSILPWFFCSSLYKSCVSPVPVLKHLGKLPLKLLKLAPSSGWSARWFLDLPLCSILSTASSVRSPCDPSPFDPRFLVFNMSFWQPDLGIVDGVTSLW
;
A
#
# COMPACT_ATOMS: atom_id res chain seq x y z
N MET A 1 -9.65 1.05 -22.06
CA MET A 1 -10.28 0.49 -23.27
C MET A 1 -9.51 -0.76 -23.66
N SER A 2 -10.16 -1.76 -24.27
CA SER A 2 -9.49 -2.94 -24.83
C SER A 2 -10.05 -3.20 -26.23
N LEU A 3 -9.20 -3.55 -27.19
CA LEU A 3 -9.61 -3.86 -28.57
C LEU A 3 -9.61 -5.38 -28.77
N LYS A 4 -10.62 -5.89 -29.49
CA LYS A 4 -10.69 -7.30 -29.87
C LYS A 4 -9.81 -7.52 -31.11
N VAL A 5 -8.79 -8.36 -30.96
CA VAL A 5 -7.90 -8.77 -32.06
C VAL A 5 -8.63 -9.79 -32.94
N GLU A 6 -8.64 -9.57 -34.26
CA GLU A 6 -9.06 -10.55 -35.26
C GLU A 6 -7.86 -11.33 -35.77
N GLU A 7 -6.82 -10.62 -36.20
CA GLU A 7 -5.61 -11.22 -36.78
C GLU A 7 -4.38 -10.40 -36.41
N ILE A 8 -3.27 -11.07 -36.09
CA ILE A 8 -1.97 -10.42 -35.91
C ILE A 8 -1.30 -10.35 -37.29
N LEU A 9 -1.03 -9.14 -37.78
CA LEU A 9 -0.49 -8.90 -39.13
C LEU A 9 1.03 -8.80 -39.14
N HIS A 10 1.63 -8.26 -38.08
CA HIS A 10 3.07 -8.05 -37.96
C HIS A 10 3.52 -8.06 -36.50
N VAL A 11 4.63 -8.72 -36.21
CA VAL A 11 5.32 -8.63 -34.92
C VAL A 11 6.79 -8.54 -35.20
N GLU A 12 7.43 -7.51 -34.67
CA GLU A 12 8.85 -7.27 -34.84
C GLU A 12 9.41 -6.61 -33.59
N LYS A 13 10.67 -6.91 -33.26
CA LYS A 13 11.42 -6.13 -32.30
C LYS A 13 12.48 -5.33 -33.05
N SER A 14 12.32 -4.01 -33.10
CA SER A 14 13.27 -3.13 -33.75
C SER A 14 14.49 -2.89 -32.85
N LYS A 15 15.40 -2.01 -33.30
CA LYS A 15 16.52 -1.55 -32.47
C LYS A 15 16.06 -0.76 -31.25
N TYR A 16 14.87 -0.15 -31.31
CA TYR A 16 14.40 0.82 -30.32
C TYR A 16 13.21 0.32 -29.50
N GLN A 17 12.30 -0.46 -30.08
CA GLN A 17 11.02 -0.81 -29.45
C GLN A 17 10.42 -2.11 -30.02
N ASP A 18 9.44 -2.66 -29.31
CA ASP A 18 8.59 -3.74 -29.82
C ASP A 18 7.49 -3.14 -30.73
N VAL A 19 7.38 -3.64 -31.97
CA VAL A 19 6.45 -3.19 -33.01
C VAL A 19 5.42 -4.28 -33.29
N LEU A 20 4.14 -3.98 -33.10
CA LEU A 20 3.02 -4.88 -33.36
C LEU A 20 2.00 -4.19 -34.27
N VAL A 21 1.54 -4.90 -35.29
CA VAL A 21 0.36 -4.53 -36.05
C VAL A 21 -0.65 -5.67 -36.01
N PHE A 22 -1.89 -5.36 -35.67
CA PHE A 22 -2.98 -6.33 -35.71
C PHE A 22 -4.24 -5.72 -36.33
N GLN A 23 -5.02 -6.56 -36.99
CA GLN A 23 -6.38 -6.23 -37.43
C GLN A 23 -7.32 -6.38 -36.23
N SER A 24 -8.07 -5.33 -35.95
CA SER A 24 -9.09 -5.31 -34.90
C SER A 24 -10.49 -5.51 -35.47
N ALA A 25 -11.40 -6.03 -34.65
CA ALA A 25 -12.77 -6.33 -35.09
C ALA A 25 -13.59 -5.09 -35.50
N ASN A 26 -13.20 -3.91 -35.03
CA ASN A 26 -14.01 -2.70 -35.19
C ASN A 26 -13.21 -1.40 -35.27
N TYR A 27 -11.88 -1.43 -35.29
CA TYR A 27 -11.01 -0.25 -35.41
C TYR A 27 -10.03 -0.31 -36.60
N GLY A 28 -10.19 -1.30 -37.49
CA GLY A 28 -9.27 -1.52 -38.61
C GLY A 28 -7.91 -2.03 -38.13
N ASN A 29 -6.86 -1.76 -38.89
CA ASN A 29 -5.50 -2.07 -38.48
C ASN A 29 -5.03 -1.14 -37.37
N VAL A 30 -4.32 -1.70 -36.40
CA VAL A 30 -3.86 -1.04 -35.18
C VAL A 30 -2.34 -1.15 -35.09
N LEU A 31 -1.66 0.00 -35.00
CA LEU A 31 -0.24 0.08 -34.70
C LEU A 31 -0.03 0.16 -33.19
N VAL A 32 0.81 -0.72 -32.66
CA VAL A 32 1.20 -0.76 -31.25
C VAL A 32 2.72 -0.73 -31.15
N LEU A 33 3.24 0.17 -30.32
CA LEU A 33 4.66 0.28 -29.99
C LEU A 33 4.82 0.11 -28.47
N ASP A 34 5.70 -0.79 -28.02
CA ASP A 34 5.95 -1.11 -26.60
C ASP A 34 4.67 -1.38 -25.78
N ASN A 35 3.69 -2.03 -26.39
CA ASN A 35 2.35 -2.33 -25.86
C ASN A 35 1.41 -1.12 -25.69
N VAL A 36 1.75 0.04 -26.27
CA VAL A 36 0.90 1.23 -26.33
C VAL A 36 0.33 1.40 -27.73
N ILE A 37 -0.99 1.58 -27.83
CA ILE A 37 -1.66 1.87 -29.11
C ILE A 37 -1.20 3.24 -29.60
N GLN A 38 -0.58 3.28 -30.77
CA GLN A 38 -0.12 4.53 -31.40
C GLN A 38 -1.14 5.06 -32.40
N ALA A 39 -1.78 4.18 -33.18
CA ALA A 39 -2.79 4.60 -34.15
C ALA A 39 -3.76 3.47 -34.48
N THR A 40 -5.00 3.84 -34.83
CA THR A 40 -5.96 2.93 -35.47
C THR A 40 -6.54 3.60 -36.70
N GLU A 41 -6.79 2.83 -37.77
CA GLU A 41 -7.38 3.37 -39.01
C GLU A 41 -8.75 4.03 -38.78
N ARG A 42 -9.46 3.62 -37.72
CA ARG A 42 -10.78 4.16 -37.40
C ARG A 42 -10.74 5.59 -36.89
N ASP A 43 -9.71 6.02 -36.16
CA ASP A 43 -9.71 7.31 -35.46
C ASP A 43 -8.43 8.15 -35.55
N GLU A 44 -7.36 7.67 -36.22
CA GLU A 44 -6.09 8.40 -36.37
C GLU A 44 -6.27 9.82 -36.92
N PHE A 45 -7.22 10.01 -37.85
CA PHE A 45 -7.45 11.29 -38.51
C PHE A 45 -7.75 12.42 -37.51
N SER A 46 -8.40 12.12 -36.38
CA SER A 46 -8.73 13.11 -35.35
C SER A 46 -7.49 13.71 -34.69
N TYR A 47 -6.42 12.92 -34.54
CA TYR A 47 -5.14 13.36 -34.00
C TYR A 47 -4.27 13.98 -35.08
N GLN A 48 -4.11 13.28 -36.21
CA GLN A 48 -3.23 13.68 -37.30
C GLN A 48 -3.64 15.03 -37.92
N GLU A 49 -4.94 15.24 -38.13
CA GLU A 49 -5.46 16.52 -38.62
C GLU A 49 -5.27 17.64 -37.59
N MET A 50 -5.52 17.38 -36.30
CA MET A 50 -5.44 18.41 -35.26
C MET A 50 -4.00 18.82 -34.96
N ILE A 51 -3.09 17.88 -34.71
CA ILE A 51 -1.69 18.21 -34.40
C ILE A 51 -1.03 18.98 -35.56
N THR A 52 -1.45 18.70 -36.79
CA THR A 52 -0.96 19.36 -38.00
C THR A 52 -1.62 20.70 -38.27
N HIS A 53 -2.94 20.73 -38.41
CA HIS A 53 -3.66 21.92 -38.89
C HIS A 53 -3.75 23.03 -37.85
N LEU A 54 -3.65 22.72 -36.55
CA LEU A 54 -3.48 23.75 -35.52
C LEU A 54 -2.24 24.60 -35.80
N ALA A 55 -1.07 23.99 -36.03
CA ALA A 55 0.17 24.69 -36.35
C ALA A 55 0.13 25.34 -37.74
N MET A 56 -0.24 24.55 -38.75
CA MET A 56 -0.18 24.99 -40.15
C MET A 56 -1.09 26.19 -40.41
N ASN A 57 -2.30 26.22 -39.83
CA ASN A 57 -3.22 27.35 -40.02
C ASN A 57 -2.96 28.53 -39.09
N SER A 58 -2.10 28.36 -38.08
CA SER A 58 -1.60 29.46 -37.24
C SER A 58 -0.41 30.19 -37.87
N HIS A 59 0.18 29.65 -38.95
CA HIS A 59 1.25 30.30 -39.69
C HIS A 59 0.72 30.96 -40.99
N PRO A 60 1.14 32.20 -41.33
CA PRO A 60 0.60 32.93 -42.49
C PRO A 60 0.94 32.29 -43.85
N CYS A 61 2.06 31.58 -43.98
CA CYS A 61 2.45 30.86 -45.20
C CYS A 61 3.58 29.85 -44.90
N PRO A 62 3.28 28.64 -44.36
CA PRO A 62 4.30 27.67 -43.99
C PRO A 62 4.87 26.98 -45.23
N LYS A 63 6.14 27.27 -45.57
CA LYS A 63 6.83 26.72 -46.75
C LYS A 63 7.69 25.53 -46.39
N LYS A 64 8.44 25.62 -45.28
CA LYS A 64 9.31 24.54 -44.78
C LYS A 64 8.77 23.98 -43.47
N VAL A 65 8.43 22.69 -43.49
CA VAL A 65 7.84 22.00 -42.33
C VAL A 65 8.76 20.86 -41.88
N LEU A 66 8.98 20.76 -40.58
CA LEU A 66 9.68 19.63 -39.96
C LEU A 66 8.70 18.81 -39.13
N VAL A 67 8.74 17.50 -39.28
CA VAL A 67 8.03 16.52 -38.45
C VAL A 67 9.09 15.70 -37.72
N ILE A 68 9.03 15.65 -36.39
CA ILE A 68 9.91 14.83 -35.56
C ILE A 68 9.06 13.73 -34.92
N GLY A 69 9.47 12.47 -35.10
CA GLY A 69 8.58 11.33 -34.91
C GLY A 69 7.57 11.21 -36.06
N GLY A 70 6.36 10.77 -35.74
CA GLY A 70 5.28 10.60 -36.73
C GLY A 70 5.62 9.61 -37.83
N GLY A 71 6.47 8.61 -37.54
CA GLY A 71 6.94 7.61 -38.49
C GLY A 71 5.82 6.79 -39.15
N ASP A 72 4.59 6.86 -38.66
CA ASP A 72 3.41 6.31 -39.31
C ASP A 72 3.01 7.05 -40.60
N GLY A 73 3.39 8.33 -40.74
CA GLY A 73 3.19 9.15 -41.93
C GLY A 73 1.90 9.97 -41.96
N GLY A 74 1.04 9.86 -40.95
CA GLY A 74 -0.22 10.61 -40.86
C GLY A 74 -0.01 12.12 -40.89
N VAL A 75 0.94 12.64 -40.10
CA VAL A 75 1.26 14.08 -40.09
C VAL A 75 1.71 14.55 -41.49
N LEU A 76 2.54 13.77 -42.17
CA LEU A 76 3.01 14.13 -43.51
C LEU A 76 1.87 14.21 -44.52
N ARG A 77 0.93 13.25 -44.47
CA ARG A 77 -0.29 13.26 -45.29
C ARG A 77 -1.07 14.56 -45.12
N GLU A 78 -1.15 15.07 -43.89
CA GLU A 78 -1.86 16.32 -43.57
C GLU A 78 -1.07 17.57 -43.96
N VAL A 79 0.26 17.57 -43.79
CA VAL A 79 1.13 18.70 -44.14
C VAL A 79 1.06 19.00 -45.64
N VAL A 80 1.13 17.96 -46.49
CA VAL A 80 1.18 18.14 -47.96
C VAL A 80 -0.15 18.58 -48.59
N LYS A 81 -1.25 18.61 -47.82
CA LYS A 81 -2.53 19.23 -48.25
C LYS A 81 -2.43 20.76 -48.37
N HIS A 82 -1.42 21.37 -47.76
CA HIS A 82 -1.18 22.81 -47.84
C HIS A 82 -0.35 23.15 -49.07
N GLU A 83 -0.98 23.74 -50.10
CA GLU A 83 -0.34 24.05 -51.38
C GLU A 83 0.94 24.91 -51.26
N CYS A 84 0.97 25.81 -50.26
CA CYS A 84 2.10 26.70 -49.98
C CYS A 84 3.35 25.98 -49.46
N VAL A 85 3.24 24.72 -49.01
CA VAL A 85 4.39 23.92 -48.58
C VAL A 85 5.28 23.69 -49.78
N GLU A 86 6.56 24.00 -49.63
CA GLU A 86 7.62 23.74 -50.61
C GLU A 86 8.41 22.48 -50.24
N GLU A 87 8.61 22.25 -48.94
CA GLU A 87 9.37 21.10 -48.41
C GLU A 87 8.82 20.65 -47.05
N ALA A 88 8.63 19.34 -46.88
CA ALA A 88 8.28 18.69 -45.61
C ALA A 88 9.33 17.63 -45.27
N THR A 89 10.02 17.78 -44.16
CA THR A 89 11.03 16.82 -43.69
C THR A 89 10.47 16.04 -42.51
N LEU A 90 10.53 14.71 -42.54
CA LEU A 90 10.25 13.83 -41.40
C LEU A 90 11.54 13.24 -40.87
N VAL A 91 11.71 13.28 -39.56
CA VAL A 91 12.83 12.69 -38.82
C VAL A 91 12.28 11.69 -37.82
N ASP A 92 12.53 10.41 -38.05
CA ASP A 92 12.13 9.34 -37.12
C ASP A 92 13.33 8.46 -36.77
N ILE A 93 13.46 8.09 -35.51
CA ILE A 93 14.62 7.34 -35.01
C ILE A 93 14.59 5.88 -35.45
N ASP A 94 13.41 5.32 -35.71
CA ASP A 94 13.19 3.90 -35.92
C ASP A 94 12.64 3.62 -37.33
N GLU A 95 13.53 3.19 -38.24
CA GLU A 95 13.19 2.79 -39.61
C GLU A 95 12.07 1.75 -39.69
N ALA A 96 11.88 0.94 -38.63
CA ALA A 96 10.81 -0.05 -38.60
C ALA A 96 9.43 0.60 -38.70
N VAL A 97 9.20 1.76 -38.08
CA VAL A 97 7.88 2.40 -38.04
C VAL A 97 7.42 2.86 -39.43
N PRO A 98 8.18 3.66 -40.21
CA PRO A 98 7.81 4.01 -41.58
C PRO A 98 7.65 2.80 -42.50
N ARG A 99 8.52 1.79 -42.38
CA ARG A 99 8.44 0.59 -43.21
C ARG A 99 7.17 -0.22 -42.92
N VAL A 100 6.84 -0.41 -41.66
CA VAL A 100 5.65 -1.16 -41.21
C VAL A 100 4.39 -0.38 -41.57
N SER A 101 4.37 0.94 -41.37
CA SER A 101 3.22 1.77 -41.72
C SER A 101 2.92 1.75 -43.23
N LYS A 102 3.94 1.88 -44.10
CA LYS A 102 3.75 1.75 -45.56
C LYS A 102 3.12 0.42 -45.99
N LYS A 103 3.40 -0.65 -45.26
CA LYS A 103 2.91 -1.99 -45.57
C LYS A 103 1.48 -2.23 -45.06
N TYR A 104 1.19 -1.84 -43.81
CA TYR A 104 -0.05 -2.25 -43.14
C TYR A 104 -1.03 -1.10 -42.87
N LEU A 105 -0.60 0.15 -43.07
CA LEU A 105 -1.40 1.37 -42.90
C LEU A 105 -1.22 2.32 -44.10
N PRO A 106 -1.39 1.84 -45.35
CA PRO A 106 -1.01 2.58 -46.56
C PRO A 106 -1.74 3.94 -46.71
N ASN A 107 -2.99 4.05 -46.24
CA ASN A 107 -3.76 5.30 -46.29
C ASN A 107 -3.18 6.38 -45.35
N MET A 108 -2.53 5.98 -44.26
CA MET A 108 -1.85 6.88 -43.34
C MET A 108 -0.46 7.23 -43.89
N ALA A 109 0.24 6.24 -44.43
CA ALA A 109 1.59 6.37 -44.97
C ALA A 109 1.68 7.06 -46.35
N ILE A 110 0.56 7.38 -47.01
CA ILE A 110 0.54 7.95 -48.37
C ILE A 110 1.35 9.26 -48.51
N GLY A 111 1.52 10.01 -47.40
CA GLY A 111 2.34 11.22 -47.36
C GLY A 111 3.80 10.98 -47.76
N PHE A 112 4.34 9.77 -47.53
CA PHE A 112 5.72 9.42 -47.88
C PHE A 112 6.02 9.44 -49.38
N GLU A 113 5.00 9.32 -50.23
CA GLU A 113 5.16 9.29 -51.70
C GLU A 113 5.15 10.69 -52.32
N HIS A 114 4.82 11.72 -51.55
CA HIS A 114 4.68 13.07 -52.06
C HIS A 114 6.06 13.66 -52.44
N PRO A 115 6.22 14.29 -53.61
CA PRO A 115 7.54 14.76 -54.10
C PRO A 115 8.19 15.86 -53.24
N LYS A 116 7.40 16.51 -52.37
CA LYS A 116 7.88 17.53 -51.42
C LYS A 116 8.38 16.95 -50.09
N VAL A 117 8.27 15.63 -49.90
CA VAL A 117 8.61 14.96 -48.64
C VAL A 117 10.04 14.41 -48.67
N LYS A 118 10.78 14.66 -47.59
CA LYS A 118 12.09 14.06 -47.33
C LYS A 118 12.04 13.29 -46.01
N VAL A 119 12.52 12.07 -46.00
CA VAL A 119 12.59 11.23 -44.79
C VAL A 119 14.03 11.08 -44.37
N HIS A 120 14.30 11.34 -43.09
CA HIS A 120 15.59 11.14 -42.45
C HIS A 120 15.41 10.16 -41.30
N ILE A 121 16.12 9.03 -41.34
CA ILE A 121 16.13 8.07 -40.23
C ILE A 121 17.25 8.47 -39.27
N GLY A 122 16.89 8.93 -38.07
CA GLY A 122 17.84 9.44 -37.09
C GLY A 122 17.17 10.08 -35.87
N ASP A 123 17.97 10.40 -34.87
CA ASP A 123 17.51 11.06 -33.64
C ASP A 123 17.13 12.53 -33.94
N GLY A 124 15.89 12.90 -33.61
CA GLY A 124 15.38 14.25 -33.79
C GLY A 124 16.13 15.31 -32.98
N PHE A 125 16.63 14.95 -31.79
CA PHE A 125 17.42 15.85 -30.96
C PHE A 125 18.76 16.18 -31.61
N GLU A 126 19.47 15.17 -32.11
CA GLU A 126 20.73 15.37 -32.86
C GLU A 126 20.50 16.14 -34.16
N PHE A 127 19.41 15.84 -34.87
CA PHE A 127 19.07 16.52 -36.12
C PHE A 127 18.87 18.03 -35.92
N LEU A 128 18.34 18.46 -34.78
CA LEU A 128 18.06 19.86 -34.47
C LEU A 128 19.29 20.68 -34.06
N LYS A 129 20.38 20.08 -33.57
CA LYS A 129 21.53 20.82 -33.01
C LYS A 129 22.13 21.84 -33.96
N ASP A 130 22.16 21.52 -35.25
CA ASP A 130 22.75 22.36 -36.30
C ASP A 130 21.71 23.15 -37.11
N LYS A 131 20.47 23.26 -36.60
CA LYS A 131 19.37 23.96 -37.29
C LYS A 131 19.09 25.29 -36.61
N ALA A 132 19.17 26.37 -37.39
CA ALA A 132 18.85 27.72 -36.94
C ALA A 132 18.03 28.45 -38.01
N ASN A 133 16.85 28.96 -37.64
CA ASN A 133 15.99 29.80 -38.49
C ASN A 133 15.66 29.16 -39.86
N GLN A 134 15.30 27.87 -39.88
CA GLN A 134 15.10 27.08 -41.10
C GLN A 134 13.65 26.67 -41.36
N TYR A 135 12.86 26.43 -40.32
CA TYR A 135 11.52 25.85 -40.46
C TYR A 135 10.43 26.84 -40.03
N ASP A 136 9.40 26.96 -40.85
CA ASP A 136 8.23 27.79 -40.56
C ASP A 136 7.29 27.09 -39.58
N VAL A 137 7.18 25.77 -39.70
CA VAL A 137 6.40 24.94 -38.78
C VAL A 137 7.21 23.73 -38.36
N ILE A 138 7.19 23.41 -37.06
CA ILE A 138 7.68 22.13 -36.54
C ILE A 138 6.54 21.39 -35.86
N ILE A 139 6.36 20.11 -36.18
CA ILE A 139 5.39 19.22 -35.54
C ILE A 139 6.17 18.10 -34.87
N THR A 140 5.92 17.87 -33.59
CA THR A 140 6.57 16.81 -32.82
C THR A 140 5.52 15.79 -32.40
N ASP A 141 5.55 14.66 -33.09
CA ASP A 141 4.62 13.54 -32.94
C ASP A 141 5.39 12.35 -32.35
N SER A 142 5.77 12.49 -31.07
CA SER A 142 6.55 11.50 -30.35
C SER A 142 5.65 10.55 -29.55
N SER A 143 6.16 9.35 -29.29
CA SER A 143 5.57 8.44 -28.30
C SER A 143 5.66 9.00 -26.88
N ASP A 144 4.99 8.33 -25.94
CA ASP A 144 4.99 8.64 -24.51
C ASP A 144 6.44 8.80 -23.95
N PRO A 145 6.65 9.58 -22.87
CA PRO A 145 7.97 9.91 -22.33
C PRO A 145 8.78 8.70 -21.81
N ASP A 146 8.19 7.52 -21.74
CA ASP A 146 8.88 6.28 -21.42
C ASP A 146 9.56 5.71 -22.69
N GLY A 147 10.88 5.53 -22.66
CA GLY A 147 11.65 4.96 -23.78
C GLY A 147 12.46 6.01 -24.57
N PRO A 148 12.65 5.86 -25.89
CA PRO A 148 13.54 6.74 -26.67
C PRO A 148 13.08 8.21 -26.73
N ALA A 149 11.85 8.53 -26.35
CA ALA A 149 11.29 9.88 -26.36
C ALA A 149 11.58 10.70 -25.09
N GLU A 150 12.20 10.14 -24.04
CA GLU A 150 12.45 10.83 -22.75
C GLU A 150 13.21 12.17 -22.93
N SER A 151 14.17 12.20 -23.86
CA SER A 151 14.98 13.39 -24.18
C SER A 151 14.18 14.53 -24.82
N LEU A 152 12.97 14.26 -25.34
CA LEU A 152 12.12 15.22 -26.05
C LEU A 152 11.20 16.03 -25.12
N PHE A 153 11.19 15.76 -23.80
CA PHE A 153 10.33 16.45 -22.83
C PHE A 153 11.08 17.44 -21.92
N GLY A 154 12.37 17.72 -22.21
CA GLY A 154 13.23 18.64 -21.45
C GLY A 154 13.31 20.05 -22.05
N PRO A 155 13.68 21.09 -21.26
CA PRO A 155 13.79 22.47 -21.73
C PRO A 155 14.80 22.64 -22.87
N ASP A 156 15.87 21.85 -22.89
CA ASP A 156 16.90 21.89 -23.95
C ASP A 156 16.30 21.55 -25.32
N PHE A 157 15.36 20.60 -25.39
CA PHE A 157 14.68 20.26 -26.64
C PHE A 157 13.82 21.42 -27.14
N PHE A 158 13.04 22.07 -26.26
CA PHE A 158 12.23 23.23 -26.65
C PHE A 158 13.08 24.45 -27.07
N GLN A 159 14.29 24.59 -26.52
CA GLN A 159 15.25 25.59 -26.96
C GLN A 159 15.81 25.26 -28.36
N LEU A 160 16.07 23.98 -28.66
CA LEU A 160 16.45 23.54 -30.00
C LEU A 160 15.33 23.80 -31.03
N LEU A 161 14.07 23.51 -30.68
CA LEU A 161 12.91 23.87 -31.50
C LEU A 161 12.88 25.38 -31.78
N LYS A 162 13.10 26.21 -30.75
CA LYS A 162 13.08 27.67 -30.87
C LYS A 162 14.17 28.17 -31.83
N ASN A 163 15.36 27.57 -31.74
CA ASN A 163 16.48 27.91 -32.61
C ASN A 163 16.15 27.55 -34.06
N ALA A 164 15.60 26.37 -34.31
CA ALA A 164 15.27 25.87 -35.63
C ALA A 164 14.12 26.64 -36.31
N LEU A 165 13.19 27.20 -35.53
CA LEU A 165 12.03 27.97 -36.03
C LEU A 165 12.41 29.33 -36.63
N THR A 166 11.70 29.71 -37.69
CA THR A 166 11.79 31.07 -38.25
C THR A 166 11.18 32.12 -37.31
N GLU A 167 11.38 33.41 -37.59
CA GLU A 167 10.84 34.49 -36.74
C GLU A 167 9.31 34.44 -36.57
N LYS A 168 8.58 33.98 -37.60
CA LYS A 168 7.13 33.74 -37.53
C LYS A 168 6.76 32.31 -37.19
N GLY A 169 7.75 31.49 -36.85
CA GLY A 169 7.61 30.06 -36.72
C GLY A 169 6.62 29.65 -35.64
N VAL A 170 5.90 28.55 -35.91
CA VAL A 170 4.94 27.93 -35.00
C VAL A 170 5.36 26.47 -34.79
N PHE A 171 5.26 25.95 -33.57
CA PHE A 171 5.35 24.51 -33.39
C PHE A 171 4.14 23.95 -32.64
N SER A 172 3.86 22.67 -32.91
CA SER A 172 2.89 21.83 -32.22
C SER A 172 3.57 20.58 -31.70
N THR A 173 3.28 20.21 -30.46
CA THR A 173 3.75 18.97 -29.85
C THR A 173 2.60 18.23 -29.20
N GLN A 174 2.68 16.90 -29.14
CA GLN A 174 1.83 16.10 -28.28
C GLN A 174 1.86 16.69 -26.86
N GLY A 175 0.68 16.87 -26.29
CA GLY A 175 0.47 17.56 -25.01
C GLY A 175 -0.30 16.72 -24.01
N GLU A 176 -0.20 15.39 -24.08
CA GLU A 176 -0.78 14.44 -23.13
C GLU A 176 -2.29 14.59 -22.83
N CYS A 177 -2.86 13.70 -22.02
CA CYS A 177 -4.27 13.78 -21.66
C CYS A 177 -4.51 14.69 -20.44
N MET A 178 -5.27 15.80 -20.59
CA MET A 178 -5.60 16.69 -19.46
C MET A 178 -6.40 16.03 -18.32
N TRP A 179 -7.01 14.86 -18.52
CA TRP A 179 -7.63 14.12 -17.40
C TRP A 179 -6.61 13.45 -16.49
N LEU A 180 -5.44 13.10 -17.03
CA LEU A 180 -4.45 12.24 -16.37
C LEU A 180 -3.14 12.98 -16.05
N HIS A 181 -2.73 13.91 -16.93
CA HIS A 181 -1.35 14.41 -17.00
C HIS A 181 -1.22 15.94 -16.83
N LEU A 182 -2.23 16.62 -16.26
CA LEU A 182 -2.22 18.08 -16.05
C LEU A 182 -0.93 18.67 -15.42
N PRO A 183 -0.29 18.03 -14.42
CA PRO A 183 0.96 18.53 -13.87
C PRO A 183 2.12 18.53 -14.89
N LEU A 184 2.23 17.48 -15.70
CA LEU A 184 3.23 17.39 -16.77
C LEU A 184 2.95 18.43 -17.85
N ILE A 185 1.69 18.55 -18.28
CA ILE A 185 1.25 19.56 -19.26
C ILE A 185 1.60 20.96 -18.80
N ARG A 186 1.32 21.29 -17.53
CA ARG A 186 1.67 22.59 -16.94
C ARG A 186 3.18 22.81 -16.98
N LYS A 187 3.97 21.82 -16.52
CA LYS A 187 5.43 21.91 -16.50
C LYS A 187 6.00 22.21 -17.89
N VAL A 188 5.57 21.49 -18.91
CA VAL A 188 6.00 21.71 -20.30
C VAL A 188 5.53 23.07 -20.82
N LYS A 189 4.27 23.44 -20.55
CA LYS A 189 3.71 24.75 -20.92
C LYS A 189 4.46 25.91 -20.27
N ASP A 190 4.88 25.78 -19.02
CA ASP A 190 5.61 26.83 -18.30
C ASP A 190 7.05 26.96 -18.85
N PHE A 191 7.75 25.86 -19.16
CA PHE A 191 9.02 25.92 -19.90
C PHE A 191 8.87 26.63 -21.26
N CYS A 192 7.78 26.33 -21.97
CA CYS A 192 7.49 27.00 -23.22
C CYS A 192 7.21 28.49 -23.04
N LYS A 193 6.54 28.91 -21.96
CA LYS A 193 6.27 30.35 -21.71
C LYS A 193 7.54 31.14 -21.45
N ASP A 194 8.54 30.54 -20.81
CA ASP A 194 9.84 31.17 -20.59
C ASP A 194 10.60 31.36 -21.91
N LEU A 195 10.31 30.52 -22.92
CA LEU A 195 10.99 30.50 -24.20
C LEU A 195 10.24 31.24 -25.31
N TYR A 196 8.91 31.25 -25.32
CA TYR A 196 8.10 31.71 -26.44
C TYR A 196 7.09 32.78 -25.99
N PRO A 197 6.90 33.85 -26.77
CA PRO A 197 5.93 34.89 -26.44
C PRO A 197 4.47 34.42 -26.52
N GLN A 198 4.17 33.42 -27.35
CA GLN A 198 2.83 32.84 -27.48
C GLN A 198 2.87 31.34 -27.16
N VAL A 199 2.07 30.92 -26.18
CA VAL A 199 1.97 29.52 -25.73
C VAL A 199 0.53 29.17 -25.37
N GLU A 200 -0.02 28.19 -26.06
CA GLU A 200 -1.40 27.73 -25.89
C GLU A 200 -1.48 26.21 -25.73
N TYR A 201 -2.57 25.75 -25.12
CA TYR A 201 -2.91 24.33 -24.99
C TYR A 201 -4.26 24.09 -25.67
N ALA A 202 -4.26 23.18 -26.64
CA ALA A 202 -5.46 22.64 -27.27
C ALA A 202 -5.64 21.17 -26.92
N TYR A 203 -6.81 20.61 -27.20
CA TYR A 203 -7.03 19.16 -27.11
C TYR A 203 -7.95 18.67 -28.24
N THR A 204 -7.84 17.39 -28.55
CA THR A 204 -8.71 16.68 -29.49
C THR A 204 -9.27 15.41 -28.86
N SER A 205 -10.45 14.96 -29.31
CA SER A 205 -11.01 13.67 -28.91
C SER A 205 -10.50 12.57 -29.84
N ILE A 206 -9.96 11.52 -29.25
CA ILE A 206 -9.47 10.33 -29.95
C ILE A 206 -9.76 9.11 -29.06
N PRO A 207 -10.80 8.31 -29.38
CA PRO A 207 -11.29 7.25 -28.49
C PRO A 207 -10.25 6.21 -28.07
N THR A 208 -9.27 5.92 -28.92
CA THR A 208 -8.29 4.86 -28.68
C THR A 208 -7.17 5.24 -27.73
N TYR A 209 -6.98 6.53 -27.47
CA TYR A 209 -5.99 7.02 -26.52
C TYR A 209 -6.52 7.07 -25.08
N PRO A 210 -5.65 7.13 -24.06
CA PRO A 210 -6.05 7.17 -22.66
C PRO A 210 -7.08 8.27 -22.35
N SER A 211 -8.22 7.86 -21.81
CA SER A 211 -9.39 8.72 -21.52
C SER A 211 -10.06 9.37 -22.75
N GLY A 212 -9.80 8.88 -23.97
CA GLY A 212 -10.52 9.26 -25.18
C GLY A 212 -10.15 10.63 -25.75
N GLN A 213 -9.00 11.19 -25.37
CA GLN A 213 -8.53 12.50 -25.83
C GLN A 213 -7.01 12.63 -25.69
N ILE A 214 -6.44 13.63 -26.36
CA ILE A 214 -5.05 14.05 -26.20
C ILE A 214 -4.89 15.54 -26.43
N GLY A 215 -3.88 16.11 -25.79
CA GLY A 215 -3.55 17.53 -25.86
C GLY A 215 -2.55 17.86 -26.96
N HIS A 216 -2.47 19.15 -27.26
CA HIS A 216 -1.46 19.74 -28.13
C HIS A 216 -0.91 21.01 -27.46
N ILE A 217 0.39 21.07 -27.23
CA ILE A 217 1.06 22.31 -26.79
C ILE A 217 1.54 23.04 -28.04
N MET A 218 1.09 24.29 -28.16
CA MET A 218 1.30 25.14 -29.32
C MET A 218 2.11 26.35 -28.90
N CYS A 219 3.21 26.66 -29.60
CA CYS A 219 3.95 27.89 -29.34
C CYS A 219 4.38 28.60 -30.61
N SER A 220 4.63 29.90 -30.51
CA SER A 220 5.18 30.69 -31.61
C SER A 220 6.21 31.71 -31.15
N LYS A 221 7.16 32.01 -32.04
CA LYS A 221 8.10 33.14 -31.90
C LYS A 221 7.45 34.49 -32.20
N ASP A 222 6.34 34.53 -32.94
CA ASP A 222 5.63 35.78 -33.24
C ASP A 222 4.78 36.18 -32.03
N ALA A 223 5.11 37.29 -31.37
CA ALA A 223 4.34 37.78 -30.24
C ALA A 223 2.92 38.24 -30.61
N ASN A 224 2.63 38.48 -31.90
CA ASN A 224 1.34 39.01 -32.37
C ASN A 224 0.39 37.94 -32.89
N VAL A 225 0.83 36.67 -32.99
CA VAL A 225 -0.04 35.61 -33.50
C VAL A 225 -1.05 35.16 -32.43
N ASN A 226 -2.30 34.97 -32.83
CA ASN A 226 -3.30 34.32 -31.99
C ASN A 226 -3.42 32.86 -32.40
N LEU A 227 -2.76 31.97 -31.65
CA LEU A 227 -2.79 30.52 -31.92
C LEU A 227 -4.18 29.90 -31.75
N ARG A 228 -5.13 30.59 -31.11
CA ARG A 228 -6.50 30.08 -30.90
C ARG A 228 -7.41 30.28 -32.10
N GLU A 229 -7.00 31.10 -33.05
CA GLU A 229 -7.78 31.40 -34.24
C GLU A 229 -6.95 31.10 -35.49
N PRO A 230 -7.49 30.34 -36.45
CA PRO A 230 -6.75 30.02 -37.66
C PRO A 230 -6.55 31.29 -38.51
N LEU A 231 -5.30 31.68 -38.73
CA LEU A 231 -4.91 32.75 -39.66
C LEU A 231 -5.23 32.39 -41.11
N ARG A 232 -5.03 31.11 -41.48
CA ARG A 232 -5.42 30.55 -42.77
C ARG A 232 -6.61 29.61 -42.61
N LYS A 233 -7.55 29.68 -43.53
CA LYS A 233 -8.74 28.82 -43.55
C LYS A 233 -8.90 28.20 -44.93
N PHE A 234 -9.26 26.93 -44.94
CA PHE A 234 -9.82 26.28 -46.11
C PHE A 234 -11.25 26.79 -46.32
N THR A 235 -11.74 26.80 -47.56
CA THR A 235 -13.18 27.03 -47.80
C THR A 235 -13.98 25.85 -47.21
N PRO A 236 -15.27 26.02 -46.88
CA PRO A 236 -16.08 24.91 -46.37
C PRO A 236 -16.06 23.66 -47.29
N GLU A 237 -16.02 23.86 -48.61
CA GLU A 237 -15.91 22.76 -49.59
C GLU A 237 -14.54 22.08 -49.56
N GLN A 238 -13.49 22.84 -49.29
CA GLN A 238 -12.15 22.29 -49.08
C GLN A 238 -12.07 21.55 -47.75
N GLU A 239 -12.66 22.06 -46.66
CA GLU A 239 -12.71 21.37 -45.36
C GLU A 239 -13.44 20.03 -45.49
N ASP A 240 -14.61 19.99 -46.12
CA ASP A 240 -15.39 18.76 -46.36
C ASP A 240 -14.63 17.74 -47.22
N LYS A 241 -13.86 18.22 -48.20
CA LYS A 241 -13.07 17.35 -49.09
C LYS A 241 -11.79 16.84 -48.45
N LEU A 242 -11.11 17.66 -47.64
CA LEU A 242 -9.75 17.41 -47.18
C LEU A 242 -9.70 16.84 -45.76
N CYS A 243 -10.68 17.13 -44.91
CA CYS A 243 -10.65 16.83 -43.48
C CYS A 243 -11.87 16.02 -43.06
N ARG A 244 -11.68 15.14 -42.07
CA ARG A 244 -12.75 14.34 -41.45
C ARG A 244 -13.10 14.83 -40.04
N TYR A 245 -12.17 15.51 -39.36
CA TYR A 245 -12.32 16.03 -38.01
C TYR A 245 -12.11 17.55 -37.97
N TYR A 246 -11.02 18.04 -38.55
CA TYR A 246 -10.64 19.44 -38.49
C TYR A 246 -11.56 20.31 -39.34
N ASN A 247 -11.99 21.42 -38.77
CA ASN A 247 -12.49 22.60 -39.48
C ASN A 247 -12.14 23.84 -38.65
N SER A 248 -12.29 25.03 -39.23
CA SER A 248 -11.91 26.28 -38.58
C SER A 248 -12.66 26.58 -37.27
N GLU A 249 -13.84 26.00 -37.04
CA GLU A 249 -14.56 26.12 -35.77
C GLU A 249 -14.06 25.12 -34.72
N VAL A 250 -13.74 23.88 -35.13
CA VAL A 250 -13.08 22.88 -34.28
C VAL A 250 -11.71 23.38 -33.82
N HIS A 251 -10.96 24.08 -34.69
CA HIS A 251 -9.70 24.75 -34.33
C HIS A 251 -9.90 25.64 -33.10
N LYS A 252 -10.87 26.58 -33.14
CA LYS A 252 -11.14 27.49 -32.03
C LYS A 252 -11.62 26.73 -30.79
N ALA A 253 -12.52 25.77 -30.99
CA ALA A 253 -13.10 24.98 -29.91
C ALA A 253 -12.06 24.14 -29.16
N ALA A 254 -11.00 23.69 -29.82
CA ALA A 254 -9.94 22.89 -29.22
C ALA A 254 -9.20 23.63 -28.08
N PHE A 255 -9.19 24.97 -28.10
CA PHE A 255 -8.62 25.81 -27.04
C PHE A 255 -9.62 26.14 -25.91
N VAL A 256 -10.89 25.73 -26.05
CA VAL A 256 -11.91 25.92 -25.02
C VAL A 256 -11.83 24.77 -24.02
N LEU A 257 -11.01 25.01 -22.98
CA LEU A 257 -10.74 23.99 -21.97
C LEU A 257 -11.86 23.88 -20.92
N PRO A 258 -12.13 22.66 -20.40
CA PRO A 258 -12.91 22.48 -19.20
C PRO A 258 -12.39 23.34 -18.04
N GLN A 259 -13.29 23.80 -17.17
CA GLN A 259 -12.94 24.77 -16.12
C GLN A 259 -11.78 24.32 -15.23
N PHE A 260 -11.65 23.02 -14.95
CA PHE A 260 -10.55 22.48 -14.15
C PHE A 260 -9.19 22.61 -14.86
N ALA A 261 -9.11 22.29 -16.15
CA ALA A 261 -7.91 22.41 -16.96
C ALA A 261 -7.57 23.88 -17.21
N LYS A 262 -8.58 24.73 -17.49
CA LYS A 262 -8.41 26.18 -17.62
C LYS A 262 -7.80 26.79 -16.35
N LYS A 263 -8.35 26.46 -15.18
CA LYS A 263 -7.82 26.93 -13.89
C LYS A 263 -6.39 26.45 -13.65
N ALA A 264 -6.09 25.21 -14.04
CA ALA A 264 -4.76 24.66 -13.90
C ALA A 264 -3.74 25.30 -14.87
N LEU A 265 -4.11 25.66 -16.10
CA LEU A 265 -3.14 26.09 -17.11
C LEU A 265 -3.01 27.61 -17.28
N TYR A 266 -4.01 28.39 -16.82
CA TYR A 266 -4.10 29.83 -17.12
C TYR A 266 -4.42 30.74 -15.92
N ASP A 267 -4.87 30.22 -14.78
CA ASP A 267 -5.24 31.08 -13.64
C ASP A 267 -4.03 31.31 -12.72
N TRP A 268 -3.46 32.52 -12.82
CA TRP A 268 -2.27 32.96 -12.07
C TRP A 268 -2.51 33.09 -10.56
N ARG A 269 -3.79 33.16 -10.12
CA ARG A 269 -4.14 33.19 -8.68
C ARG A 269 -3.91 31.85 -7.98
N ALA A 270 -3.53 30.81 -8.73
CA ALA A 270 -3.05 29.55 -8.19
C ALA A 270 -1.52 29.52 -7.94
N VAL A 271 -0.82 30.66 -8.07
CA VAL A 271 0.65 30.72 -8.10
C VAL A 271 1.22 31.43 -6.86
N CYS A 272 1.47 30.65 -5.81
CA CYS A 272 2.57 30.91 -4.87
C CYS A 272 3.58 29.75 -4.84
N TYR A 273 3.52 28.83 -5.80
CA TYR A 273 4.46 27.72 -5.91
C TYR A 273 5.47 28.01 -7.02
N ILE A 274 6.74 28.03 -6.62
CA ILE A 274 7.96 28.14 -7.43
C ILE A 274 8.42 29.58 -7.71
N LEU A 275 9.06 30.20 -6.71
CA LEU A 275 10.27 31.00 -6.86
C LEU A 275 11.07 30.88 -5.54
N VAL A 276 11.97 29.90 -5.45
CA VAL A 276 13.03 29.88 -4.42
C VAL A 276 14.35 30.17 -5.11
N TYR A 277 14.59 31.45 -5.37
CA TYR A 277 15.93 32.02 -5.41
C TYR A 277 15.86 33.38 -4.73
N SER A 278 16.08 33.40 -3.41
CA SER A 278 16.41 34.63 -2.68
C SER A 278 17.12 34.26 -1.38
N THR A 279 18.29 34.85 -1.18
CA THR A 279 19.31 34.54 -0.16
C THR A 279 19.01 35.13 1.22
N ASN A 280 17.74 35.14 1.66
CA ASN A 280 17.39 35.66 3.00
C ASN A 280 16.44 34.73 3.76
N ALA A 281 16.76 34.48 5.03
CA ALA A 281 16.00 33.57 5.90
C ALA A 281 14.57 34.08 6.18
N ASP A 282 14.38 35.40 6.26
CA ASP A 282 13.09 36.02 6.57
C ASP A 282 12.09 35.95 5.40
N SER A 283 12.57 36.05 4.16
CA SER A 283 11.72 35.91 2.96
C SER A 283 11.29 34.46 2.71
N THR A 284 12.08 33.49 3.16
CA THR A 284 11.73 32.06 3.09
C THR A 284 10.61 31.70 4.07
N ILE A 285 10.63 32.27 5.28
CA ILE A 285 9.58 32.09 6.29
C ILE A 285 8.25 32.70 5.83
N LEU A 286 8.27 33.91 5.23
CA LEU A 286 7.07 34.54 4.66
C LEU A 286 6.48 33.77 3.47
N ALA A 287 7.30 33.19 2.61
CA ALA A 287 6.85 32.33 1.51
C ALA A 287 6.22 31.01 2.01
N LEU A 288 6.80 30.41 3.05
CA LEU A 288 6.25 29.22 3.72
C LEU A 288 4.94 29.54 4.48
N GLN A 289 4.85 30.68 5.16
CA GLN A 289 3.62 31.19 5.77
C GLN A 289 2.49 31.29 4.75
N HIS A 290 2.80 31.81 3.56
CA HIS A 290 1.82 31.98 2.49
C HIS A 290 1.39 30.63 1.87
N CYS A 291 2.34 29.73 1.58
CA CYS A 291 2.05 28.40 1.02
C CYS A 291 1.16 27.55 1.94
N ILE A 292 1.45 27.57 3.26
CA ILE A 292 0.71 26.71 4.17
C ILE A 292 -0.63 27.34 4.62
N ALA A 293 -0.76 28.67 4.60
CA ALA A 293 -2.05 29.35 4.78
C ALA A 293 -3.00 29.10 3.58
N THR A 294 -2.49 28.98 2.35
CA THR A 294 -3.32 28.61 1.18
C THR A 294 -3.88 27.18 1.23
N ASP A 295 -3.24 26.26 1.97
CA ASP A 295 -3.74 24.90 2.19
C ASP A 295 -4.99 24.87 3.09
N VAL A 296 -5.13 25.82 4.03
CA VAL A 296 -6.29 25.96 4.92
C VAL A 296 -7.53 26.48 4.17
N PHE A 297 -7.34 27.29 3.12
CA PHE A 297 -8.43 27.97 2.40
C PHE A 297 -8.77 27.39 1.01
N SER A 298 -7.98 26.45 0.48
CA SER A 298 -8.21 25.86 -0.86
C SER A 298 -9.33 24.78 -0.90
N SER A 299 -10.48 25.10 -0.32
CA SER A 299 -11.72 24.30 -0.31
C SER A 299 -12.36 24.00 -1.68
N ASN A 300 -11.73 24.41 -2.80
CA ASN A 300 -12.34 24.33 -4.14
C ASN A 300 -11.62 23.42 -5.15
N PHE A 301 -10.47 22.82 -4.82
CA PHE A 301 -9.84 21.79 -5.68
C PHE A 301 -10.43 20.38 -5.50
N GLY A 302 -11.19 20.15 -4.43
CA GLY A 302 -11.80 18.86 -4.11
C GLY A 302 -12.99 18.44 -5.00
N LYS A 303 -13.64 19.36 -5.73
CA LYS A 303 -14.86 19.05 -6.50
C LYS A 303 -14.63 18.20 -7.76
N VAL A 304 -13.41 18.14 -8.30
CA VAL A 304 -13.14 17.42 -9.56
C VAL A 304 -12.73 15.96 -9.32
N ARG A 305 -12.25 15.61 -8.12
CA ARG A 305 -12.09 14.21 -7.69
C ARG A 305 -13.37 13.62 -7.09
N GLU A 306 -14.30 14.45 -6.62
CA GLU A 306 -15.64 14.00 -6.22
C GLU A 306 -16.37 13.30 -7.37
N SER A 307 -16.15 13.67 -8.63
CA SER A 307 -16.80 12.99 -9.78
C SER A 307 -16.23 11.63 -10.14
N GLN A 308 -15.03 11.24 -9.68
CA GLN A 308 -14.47 9.91 -9.93
C GLN A 308 -14.53 8.95 -8.74
N GLN A 309 -14.77 9.45 -7.53
CA GLN A 309 -14.92 8.59 -6.33
C GLN A 309 -16.12 8.93 -5.44
N THR A 310 -17.03 9.80 -5.87
CA THR A 310 -18.28 10.07 -5.16
C THR A 310 -19.43 10.02 -6.15
N ILE A 311 -20.40 9.15 -5.86
CA ILE A 311 -21.52 8.77 -6.73
C ILE A 311 -21.09 7.85 -7.88
N GLN A 312 -20.64 6.63 -7.54
CA GLN A 312 -21.33 5.52 -8.21
C GLN A 312 -22.79 5.72 -7.86
N SER A 313 -23.61 5.99 -8.86
CA SER A 313 -25.06 5.91 -8.80
C SER A 313 -25.46 4.88 -7.74
N LEU A 314 -26.18 5.27 -6.68
CA LEU A 314 -26.59 4.39 -5.58
C LEU A 314 -27.01 3.05 -6.17
N LYS A 315 -26.28 1.96 -5.93
CA LYS A 315 -26.61 0.66 -6.53
C LYS A 315 -27.41 -0.17 -5.55
N CYS A 316 -28.43 -0.87 -6.03
CA CYS A 316 -29.11 -1.88 -5.25
C CYS A 316 -28.07 -2.93 -4.85
N SER A 317 -27.94 -3.17 -3.56
CA SER A 317 -27.07 -4.21 -3.00
C SER A 317 -27.29 -5.59 -3.64
N THR A 318 -28.55 -5.91 -3.95
CA THR A 318 -29.00 -7.19 -4.50
C THR A 318 -28.88 -7.28 -6.02
N THR A 319 -29.31 -6.24 -6.76
CA THR A 319 -29.36 -6.31 -8.24
C THR A 319 -28.19 -5.60 -8.94
N GLY A 320 -27.48 -4.71 -8.24
CA GLY A 320 -26.42 -3.87 -8.83
C GLY A 320 -26.94 -2.72 -9.68
N ASP A 321 -28.26 -2.56 -9.81
CA ASP A 321 -28.90 -1.48 -10.57
C ASP A 321 -28.82 -0.16 -9.85
N VAL A 322 -28.84 0.93 -10.60
CA VAL A 322 -28.94 2.28 -10.02
C VAL A 322 -30.32 2.47 -9.37
N LEU A 323 -30.34 2.68 -8.06
CA LEU A 323 -31.49 3.08 -7.27
C LEU A 323 -31.96 4.46 -7.71
N VAL A 324 -33.19 4.51 -8.23
CA VAL A 324 -33.87 5.75 -8.62
C VAL A 324 -35.12 5.91 -7.74
N GLY A 325 -35.24 7.03 -7.04
CA GLY A 325 -36.42 7.38 -6.23
C GLY A 325 -36.27 7.22 -4.71
N ALA A 326 -36.96 8.08 -3.95
CA ALA A 326 -36.78 8.23 -2.49
C ALA A 326 -37.14 6.98 -1.67
N ALA A 327 -38.08 6.15 -2.11
CA ALA A 327 -38.47 4.93 -1.40
C ALA A 327 -37.36 3.86 -1.41
N ALA A 328 -36.64 3.72 -2.52
CA ALA A 328 -35.54 2.78 -2.67
C ALA A 328 -34.32 3.22 -1.84
N ILE A 329 -34.04 4.52 -1.81
CA ILE A 329 -32.99 5.13 -1.00
C ILE A 329 -33.30 4.99 0.51
N ASN A 330 -34.55 5.21 0.92
CA ASN A 330 -34.97 5.07 2.31
C ASN A 330 -34.92 3.60 2.79
N LYS A 331 -35.17 2.63 1.90
CA LYS A 331 -35.06 1.20 2.22
C LYS A 331 -33.62 0.79 2.51
N GLU A 332 -32.64 1.27 1.73
CA GLU A 332 -31.21 1.06 1.99
C GLU A 332 -30.73 1.86 3.22
N ALA A 333 -31.22 3.09 3.44
CA ALA A 333 -30.88 3.88 4.63
C ALA A 333 -31.30 3.21 5.95
N ARG A 334 -32.43 2.48 5.96
CA ARG A 334 -32.88 1.68 7.12
C ARG A 334 -31.97 0.48 7.40
N ALA A 335 -31.21 -0.01 6.41
CA ALA A 335 -30.27 -1.10 6.63
C ALA A 335 -29.07 -0.68 7.52
N ILE A 336 -28.77 0.62 7.60
CA ILE A 336 -27.67 1.16 8.41
C ILE A 336 -27.94 1.06 9.92
N ASP A 337 -29.20 1.17 10.33
CA ASP A 337 -29.54 1.21 11.76
C ASP A 337 -29.37 -0.16 12.44
N THR A 338 -29.50 -1.26 11.68
CA THR A 338 -29.40 -2.63 12.20
C THR A 338 -27.99 -2.96 12.72
N PRO A 339 -26.90 -2.81 11.94
CA PRO A 339 -25.54 -3.05 12.46
C PRO A 339 -25.15 -2.09 13.59
N LEU A 340 -25.59 -0.82 13.52
CA LEU A 340 -25.26 0.19 14.53
C LEU A 340 -25.94 -0.06 15.88
N GLY A 341 -27.10 -0.73 15.88
CA GLY A 341 -27.81 -1.11 17.09
C GLY A 341 -27.03 -2.06 18.00
N ASN A 342 -26.10 -2.84 17.43
CA ASN A 342 -25.26 -3.80 18.17
C ASN A 342 -24.02 -3.17 18.80
N VAL A 343 -23.75 -1.88 18.54
CA VAL A 343 -22.74 -1.13 19.29
C VAL A 343 -23.36 -0.72 20.63
N PRO A 344 -22.78 -1.05 21.80
CA PRO A 344 -23.29 -0.62 23.11
C PRO A 344 -23.21 0.91 23.30
N ARG A 345 -24.16 1.52 24.04
CA ARG A 345 -24.26 2.99 24.16
C ARG A 345 -23.09 3.63 24.90
N ASP A 346 -22.48 2.88 25.80
CA ASP A 346 -21.30 3.22 26.59
C ASP A 346 -19.97 3.08 25.80
N VAL A 347 -19.99 2.41 24.65
CA VAL A 347 -18.83 2.34 23.74
C VAL A 347 -18.81 3.58 22.85
N CYS A 348 -18.34 4.68 23.41
CA CYS A 348 -18.11 5.95 22.73
C CYS A 348 -16.96 6.72 23.39
N LEU A 349 -16.53 7.82 22.79
CA LEU A 349 -15.55 8.70 23.43
C LEU A 349 -16.11 9.29 24.74
N SER A 350 -15.31 9.23 25.81
CA SER A 350 -15.62 9.99 27.03
C SER A 350 -15.41 11.48 26.79
N SER A 351 -16.02 12.36 27.59
CA SER A 351 -15.82 13.81 27.42
C SER A 351 -14.34 14.19 27.45
N LYS A 352 -13.61 13.67 28.44
CA LYS A 352 -12.17 13.92 28.61
C LYS A 352 -11.33 13.42 27.44
N ASP A 353 -11.68 12.26 26.88
CA ASP A 353 -10.95 11.69 25.75
C ASP A 353 -11.28 12.42 24.44
N GLY A 354 -12.53 12.85 24.28
CA GLY A 354 -12.96 13.72 23.19
C GLY A 354 -12.26 15.08 23.22
N ASP A 355 -12.19 15.73 24.38
CA ASP A 355 -11.50 17.02 24.57
C ASP A 355 -9.99 16.90 24.24
N ARG A 356 -9.40 15.74 24.54
CA ARG A 356 -8.00 15.43 24.18
C ARG A 356 -7.78 15.18 22.69
N LEU A 357 -8.78 14.67 21.97
CA LEU A 357 -8.71 14.43 20.53
C LEU A 357 -8.77 15.73 19.73
N VAL A 358 -9.48 16.75 20.26
CA VAL A 358 -9.61 18.08 19.65
C VAL A 358 -8.62 19.11 20.21
N ALA A 359 -7.83 18.71 21.22
CA ALA A 359 -6.83 19.58 21.82
C ALA A 359 -5.75 19.93 20.79
N LEU A 360 -5.42 21.22 20.71
CA LEU A 360 -4.38 21.70 19.81
C LEU A 360 -3.02 21.05 20.13
N PRO A 361 -2.22 20.71 19.10
CA PRO A 361 -0.90 20.14 19.33
C PRO A 361 0.01 21.15 20.04
N THR A 362 0.70 20.68 21.09
CA THR A 362 1.72 21.50 21.76
C THR A 362 2.99 21.58 20.88
N ARG A 363 3.78 22.65 21.07
CA ARG A 363 5.08 22.80 20.37
C ARG A 363 6.01 21.61 20.61
N ASP A 364 6.11 21.14 21.86
CA ASP A 364 6.90 19.96 22.22
C ASP A 364 6.38 18.68 21.54
N GLY A 365 5.05 18.55 21.41
CA GLY A 365 4.41 17.45 20.70
C GLY A 365 4.76 17.44 19.21
N LEU A 366 4.82 18.62 18.58
CA LEU A 366 5.20 18.75 17.17
C LEU A 366 6.68 18.50 16.94
N LEU A 367 7.55 19.01 17.81
CA LEU A 367 8.98 18.72 17.75
C LEU A 367 9.23 17.20 17.88
N SER A 368 8.54 16.55 18.81
CA SER A 368 8.59 15.09 18.95
C SER A 368 8.11 14.39 17.68
N LEU A 369 6.97 14.79 17.10
CA LEU A 369 6.45 14.22 15.86
C LEU A 369 7.40 14.39 14.67
N LEU A 370 7.99 15.58 14.53
CA LEU A 370 8.95 15.89 13.46
C LEU A 370 10.24 15.09 13.63
N ALA A 371 10.77 14.95 14.85
CA ALA A 371 11.96 14.15 15.11
C ALA A 371 11.80 12.67 14.71
N HIS A 372 10.57 12.14 14.82
CA HIS A 372 10.22 10.77 14.44
C HIS A 372 9.65 10.66 13.02
N ALA A 373 9.66 11.75 12.24
CA ALA A 373 9.22 11.71 10.87
C ALA A 373 10.22 10.93 10.00
N PRO A 374 9.75 10.00 9.15
CA PRO A 374 10.62 9.17 8.34
C PRO A 374 11.40 10.00 7.31
N LYS A 375 12.71 9.78 7.26
CA LYS A 375 13.60 10.35 6.24
C LYS A 375 13.35 9.68 4.89
N SER A 376 13.48 10.44 3.80
CA SER A 376 13.39 9.95 2.41
C SER A 376 12.01 9.39 1.99
N LYS A 377 10.91 9.85 2.61
CA LYS A 377 9.55 9.56 2.10
C LYS A 377 9.26 10.35 0.84
N SER A 378 8.42 9.77 -0.04
CA SER A 378 7.87 10.45 -1.21
C SER A 378 7.23 11.79 -0.81
N LEU A 379 7.60 12.84 -1.54
CA LEU A 379 7.15 14.21 -1.31
C LEU A 379 5.63 14.33 -1.47
N GLY A 380 5.04 15.32 -0.80
CA GLY A 380 3.67 15.75 -1.08
C GLY A 380 3.56 16.53 -2.38
N LEU A 381 2.36 17.00 -2.71
CA LEU A 381 2.15 17.89 -3.86
C LEU A 381 2.88 19.23 -3.71
N ASP A 382 3.18 19.62 -2.47
CA ASP A 382 3.99 20.79 -2.11
C ASP A 382 5.49 20.62 -2.40
N GLY A 383 5.97 19.40 -2.66
CA GLY A 383 7.38 19.11 -2.88
C GLY A 383 8.26 19.26 -1.63
N LEU A 384 7.67 19.47 -0.44
CA LEU A 384 8.44 19.77 0.76
C LEU A 384 8.76 18.49 1.57
N PRO A 385 10.06 18.17 1.79
CA PRO A 385 10.46 17.00 2.56
C PRO A 385 10.30 17.21 4.07
N PHE A 386 10.19 16.12 4.84
CA PHE A 386 10.17 16.20 6.31
C PHE A 386 11.47 16.75 6.88
N GLU A 387 12.58 16.51 6.19
CA GLU A 387 13.92 17.01 6.52
C GLU A 387 13.95 18.54 6.58
N LEU A 388 13.22 19.21 5.68
CA LEU A 388 13.10 20.66 5.70
C LEU A 388 12.29 21.13 6.92
N TYR A 389 11.20 20.44 7.25
CA TYR A 389 10.39 20.76 8.43
C TYR A 389 11.20 20.57 9.72
N GLN A 390 12.01 19.50 9.80
CA GLN A 390 12.92 19.26 10.93
C GLN A 390 13.97 20.36 11.05
N TYR A 391 14.58 20.77 9.94
CA TYR A 391 15.55 21.86 9.93
C TYR A 391 14.91 23.17 10.41
N LEU A 392 13.80 23.58 9.78
CA LEU A 392 13.10 24.83 10.09
C LEU A 392 12.58 24.88 11.53
N ALA A 393 12.08 23.76 12.05
CA ALA A 393 11.64 23.65 13.44
C ALA A 393 12.78 23.84 14.45
N ASN A 394 14.02 23.48 14.09
CA ASN A 394 15.20 23.68 14.94
C ASN A 394 15.77 25.09 14.85
N VAL A 395 15.59 25.79 13.71
CA VAL A 395 16.20 27.11 13.49
C VAL A 395 15.22 28.29 13.66
N SER A 396 13.91 28.04 13.68
CA SER A 396 12.88 29.09 13.80
C SER A 396 11.75 28.69 14.75
N THR A 397 11.59 29.45 15.83
CA THR A 397 10.43 29.32 16.75
C THR A 397 9.13 29.78 16.12
N ASP A 398 9.19 30.73 15.17
CA ASP A 398 8.04 31.24 14.45
C ASP A 398 7.47 30.21 13.48
N PHE A 399 8.32 29.37 12.88
CA PHE A 399 7.87 28.25 12.06
C PHE A 399 7.06 27.23 12.87
N LEU A 400 7.46 26.93 14.11
CA LEU A 400 6.69 26.06 15.00
C LEU A 400 5.35 26.68 15.38
N GLY A 401 5.31 27.99 15.65
CA GLY A 401 4.07 28.73 15.91
C GLY A 401 3.11 28.65 14.73
N LEU A 402 3.62 28.94 13.54
CA LEU A 402 2.89 28.82 12.29
C LEU A 402 2.34 27.39 12.09
N LEU A 403 3.17 26.36 12.27
CA LEU A 403 2.77 24.96 12.10
C LEU A 403 1.65 24.57 13.07
N VAL A 404 1.67 25.07 14.31
CA VAL A 404 0.54 24.93 15.24
C VAL A 404 -0.71 25.58 14.65
N ASP A 405 -0.63 26.83 14.16
CA ASP A 405 -1.78 27.56 13.63
C ASP A 405 -2.39 26.87 12.41
N ILE A 406 -1.56 26.34 11.51
CA ILE A 406 -1.98 25.58 10.33
C ILE A 406 -2.71 24.30 10.73
N LEU A 407 -2.11 23.50 11.62
CA LEU A 407 -2.72 22.25 12.05
C LEU A 407 -4.01 22.53 12.82
N SER A 408 -4.03 23.59 13.62
CA SER A 408 -5.23 24.08 14.32
C SER A 408 -6.32 24.47 13.34
N ALA A 409 -6.00 25.20 12.27
CA ALA A 409 -6.99 25.57 11.26
C ALA A 409 -7.46 24.36 10.44
N ALA A 410 -6.56 23.42 10.14
CA ALA A 410 -6.88 22.15 9.49
C ALA A 410 -7.80 21.27 10.35
N PHE A 411 -7.65 21.27 11.69
CA PHE A 411 -8.56 20.60 12.63
C PHE A 411 -10.03 21.04 12.47
N PHE A 412 -10.30 22.26 11.98
CA PHE A 412 -11.65 22.81 11.86
C PHE A 412 -12.22 22.84 10.42
N VAL A 413 -11.43 22.45 9.40
CA VAL A 413 -11.79 22.53 7.98
C VAL A 413 -11.70 21.14 7.31
N ASN A 414 -12.79 20.71 6.66
CA ASN A 414 -12.97 19.40 6.02
C ASN A 414 -11.79 19.00 5.10
N TRP A 415 -11.00 18.00 5.50
CA TRP A 415 -9.82 17.50 4.78
C TRP A 415 -9.97 16.04 4.29
N ARG A 416 -10.23 15.81 2.99
CA ARG A 416 -10.41 14.44 2.45
C ARG A 416 -9.12 13.83 1.89
N PRO A 417 -8.72 12.60 2.25
CA PRO A 417 -7.48 12.00 1.76
C PRO A 417 -7.67 11.13 0.51
N LEU A 418 -6.83 11.33 -0.51
CA LEU A 418 -6.37 10.31 -1.47
C LEU A 418 -4.95 10.67 -1.95
N SER A 419 -4.01 9.76 -1.71
CA SER A 419 -2.62 9.63 -2.24
C SER A 419 -1.85 10.90 -2.66
N LEU A 420 -0.66 11.08 -2.08
CA LEU A 420 0.26 12.25 -2.17
C LEU A 420 -0.08 13.45 -1.27
N VAL A 421 -0.36 13.14 -0.01
CA VAL A 421 -0.60 14.12 1.05
C VAL A 421 0.69 14.93 1.36
N ASN A 422 0.55 16.26 1.51
CA ASN A 422 1.61 17.18 1.97
C ASN A 422 2.23 16.73 3.30
N SER A 423 3.49 17.09 3.54
CA SER A 423 4.20 16.66 4.77
C SER A 423 3.50 17.15 6.05
N SER A 424 2.90 18.34 6.01
CA SER A 424 2.02 18.89 7.05
C SER A 424 0.81 17.99 7.37
N ALA A 425 0.11 17.51 6.34
CA ALA A 425 -1.07 16.67 6.52
C ALA A 425 -0.73 15.21 6.87
N LYS A 426 0.44 14.70 6.47
CA LYS A 426 1.00 13.45 7.00
C LYS A 426 1.30 13.58 8.50
N LEU A 427 1.84 14.73 8.93
CA LEU A 427 2.10 15.05 10.34
C LEU A 427 0.77 15.11 11.13
N PHE A 428 -0.25 15.76 10.57
CA PHE A 428 -1.60 15.79 11.13
C PHE A 428 -2.20 14.39 11.29
N THR A 429 -2.20 13.60 10.21
CA THR A 429 -2.68 12.21 10.21
C THR A 429 -1.99 11.40 11.31
N LYS A 430 -0.67 11.57 11.48
CA LYS A 430 0.11 10.89 12.51
C LYS A 430 -0.24 11.38 13.91
N LEU A 431 -0.48 12.68 14.10
CA LEU A 431 -0.96 13.26 15.35
C LEU A 431 -2.30 12.65 15.76
N ILE A 432 -3.31 12.66 14.89
CA ILE A 432 -4.63 12.09 15.22
C ILE A 432 -4.52 10.58 15.46
N ALA A 433 -3.76 9.85 14.63
CA ALA A 433 -3.54 8.43 14.83
C ALA A 433 -2.91 8.13 16.20
N ASN A 434 -1.92 8.92 16.64
CA ASN A 434 -1.32 8.79 17.96
C ASN A 434 -2.30 9.10 19.11
N LEU A 435 -3.21 10.05 18.92
CA LEU A 435 -4.27 10.35 19.90
C LEU A 435 -5.31 9.23 19.95
N MET A 436 -5.76 8.74 18.79
CA MET A 436 -6.69 7.63 18.67
C MET A 436 -6.12 6.33 19.26
N ASN A 437 -4.82 6.07 19.09
CA ASN A 437 -4.16 4.90 19.68
C ASN A 437 -4.28 4.86 21.22
N LYS A 438 -4.51 5.99 21.89
CA LYS A 438 -4.73 6.04 23.34
C LYS A 438 -6.14 5.60 23.77
N VAL A 439 -7.09 5.60 22.84
CA VAL A 439 -8.51 5.29 23.11
C VAL A 439 -9.02 4.08 22.32
N GLY A 440 -8.31 3.64 21.27
CA GLY A 440 -8.76 2.59 20.36
C GLY A 440 -9.16 1.29 21.05
N SER A 441 -8.41 0.84 22.05
CA SER A 441 -8.71 -0.37 22.83
C SER A 441 -9.99 -0.29 23.67
N LYS A 442 -10.56 0.90 23.87
CA LYS A 442 -11.87 1.09 24.52
C LYS A 442 -13.04 1.02 23.53
N LEU A 443 -12.78 1.31 22.26
CA LEU A 443 -13.80 1.48 21.23
C LEU A 443 -13.95 0.24 20.35
N ILE A 444 -12.85 -0.49 20.16
CA ILE A 444 -12.73 -1.61 19.24
C ILE A 444 -12.61 -2.91 20.04
N ILE A 445 -13.19 -4.01 19.53
CA ILE A 445 -13.07 -5.32 20.17
C ILE A 445 -11.61 -5.85 20.17
N PRO A 446 -11.22 -6.69 21.15
CA PRO A 446 -9.85 -7.23 21.23
C PRO A 446 -9.41 -8.07 20.01
N TYR A 447 -10.36 -8.70 19.31
CA TYR A 447 -10.09 -9.58 18.17
C TYR A 447 -9.94 -8.84 16.82
N GLN A 448 -9.99 -7.51 16.83
CA GLN A 448 -9.68 -6.67 15.68
C GLN A 448 -8.25 -6.12 15.80
N THR A 449 -7.29 -6.83 15.21
CA THR A 449 -5.85 -6.61 15.45
C THR A 449 -5.18 -5.69 14.43
N GLY A 450 -5.85 -5.40 13.31
CA GLY A 450 -5.34 -4.55 12.23
C GLY A 450 -5.08 -3.12 12.69
N PHE A 451 -3.92 -2.56 12.32
CA PHE A 451 -3.56 -1.14 12.55
C PHE A 451 -3.59 -0.66 14.02
N LEU A 452 -3.70 -1.56 14.99
CA LEU A 452 -3.66 -1.22 16.42
C LEU A 452 -2.25 -1.41 17.01
N PRO A 453 -1.83 -0.53 17.93
CA PRO A 453 -0.53 -0.66 18.59
C PRO A 453 -0.47 -1.95 19.41
N HIS A 454 0.72 -2.57 19.46
CA HIS A 454 0.99 -3.81 20.21
C HIS A 454 0.32 -5.09 19.69
N HIS A 455 -0.52 -4.99 18.67
CA HIS A 455 -1.10 -6.12 17.95
C HIS A 455 -0.28 -6.44 16.69
N LEU A 456 -0.18 -7.73 16.38
CA LEU A 456 0.48 -8.23 15.19
C LEU A 456 -0.50 -9.08 14.38
N ILE A 457 -0.42 -9.03 13.06
CA ILE A 457 -1.18 -9.98 12.20
C ILE A 457 -0.92 -11.45 12.59
N PHE A 458 0.30 -11.71 13.07
CA PHE A 458 0.76 -13.03 13.50
C PHE A 458 0.04 -13.53 14.76
N ASP A 459 -0.62 -12.66 15.52
CA ASP A 459 -1.40 -13.03 16.70
C ASP A 459 -2.58 -13.92 16.31
N ASN A 460 -3.30 -13.55 15.24
CA ASN A 460 -4.41 -14.34 14.70
C ASN A 460 -3.90 -15.72 14.24
N GLY A 461 -2.79 -15.74 13.48
CA GLY A 461 -2.18 -16.99 13.01
C GLY A 461 -1.69 -17.90 14.14
N TRP A 462 -1.15 -17.32 15.23
CA TRP A 462 -0.72 -18.08 16.40
C TRP A 462 -1.91 -18.73 17.13
N LEU A 463 -3.00 -17.98 17.32
CA LEU A 463 -4.22 -18.50 17.93
C LEU A 463 -4.85 -19.60 17.07
N ASN A 464 -4.94 -19.42 15.74
CA ASN A 464 -5.44 -20.45 14.84
C ASN A 464 -4.68 -21.76 14.99
N GLN A 465 -3.37 -21.71 15.05
CA GLN A 465 -2.58 -22.92 15.22
C GLN A 465 -2.75 -23.57 16.58
N LEU A 466 -2.89 -22.78 17.64
CA LEU A 466 -3.22 -23.30 18.96
C LEU A 466 -4.57 -24.05 18.90
N LEU A 467 -5.60 -23.43 18.33
CA LEU A 467 -6.94 -24.01 18.20
C LEU A 467 -6.94 -25.28 17.34
N MET A 468 -6.33 -25.22 16.15
CA MET A 468 -6.25 -26.37 15.25
C MET A 468 -5.52 -27.54 15.93
N SER A 469 -4.34 -27.29 16.51
CA SER A 469 -3.57 -28.33 17.19
C SER A 469 -4.32 -28.90 18.39
N HIS A 470 -5.11 -28.07 19.07
CA HIS A 470 -5.94 -28.51 20.18
C HIS A 470 -7.09 -29.41 19.72
N LEU A 471 -7.83 -28.99 18.70
CA LEU A 471 -8.97 -29.75 18.17
C LEU A 471 -8.54 -31.08 17.56
N CYS A 472 -7.37 -31.15 16.92
CA CYS A 472 -6.79 -32.44 16.49
C CYS A 472 -6.59 -33.43 17.66
N VAL A 473 -6.45 -32.94 18.90
CA VAL A 473 -6.24 -33.78 20.10
C VAL A 473 -7.55 -34.17 20.77
N VAL A 474 -8.49 -33.24 20.91
CA VAL A 474 -9.68 -33.43 21.76
C VAL A 474 -10.96 -33.72 21.00
N ALA A 475 -11.03 -33.36 19.71
CA ALA A 475 -12.28 -33.31 18.96
C ALA A 475 -12.02 -33.37 17.44
N PHE A 476 -11.26 -34.38 17.00
CA PHE A 476 -10.83 -34.49 15.59
C PHE A 476 -12.00 -34.75 14.62
N ASP A 477 -13.10 -35.30 15.14
CA ASP A 477 -14.32 -35.67 14.44
C ASP A 477 -15.34 -34.53 14.34
N LEU A 478 -15.18 -33.44 15.10
CA LEU A 478 -16.09 -32.30 15.02
C LEU A 478 -15.89 -31.50 13.73
N PRO A 479 -16.98 -31.11 13.03
CA PRO A 479 -16.92 -30.43 11.74
C PRO A 479 -16.70 -28.91 11.89
N GLN A 480 -15.79 -28.50 12.77
CA GLN A 480 -15.51 -27.08 12.98
C GLN A 480 -14.56 -26.53 11.91
N VAL A 481 -14.86 -25.34 11.39
CA VAL A 481 -14.12 -24.69 10.31
C VAL A 481 -13.81 -23.23 10.64
N ALA A 482 -12.69 -22.74 10.13
CA ALA A 482 -12.40 -21.32 10.00
C ALA A 482 -12.81 -20.85 8.60
N VAL A 483 -13.66 -19.84 8.53
CA VAL A 483 -14.11 -19.19 7.29
C VAL A 483 -13.30 -17.92 7.09
N LEU A 484 -12.40 -17.91 6.11
CA LEU A 484 -11.64 -16.71 5.71
C LEU A 484 -12.41 -15.99 4.60
N LEU A 485 -13.03 -14.86 4.94
CA LEU A 485 -13.83 -14.04 4.03
C LEU A 485 -12.93 -13.05 3.27
N ASP A 486 -13.07 -13.01 1.94
CA ASP A 486 -12.43 -12.02 1.08
C ASP A 486 -13.42 -10.87 0.76
N GLN A 487 -13.00 -9.62 0.95
CA GLN A 487 -13.84 -8.44 0.69
C GLN A 487 -13.43 -7.71 -0.60
N GLU A 488 -14.40 -7.33 -1.44
CA GLU A 488 -14.12 -6.57 -2.65
C GLU A 488 -13.79 -5.10 -2.37
N LYS A 489 -12.51 -4.71 -2.55
CA LYS A 489 -12.05 -3.30 -2.52
C LYS A 489 -12.45 -2.57 -1.22
N ALA A 490 -12.15 -3.16 -0.08
CA ALA A 490 -12.67 -2.76 1.23
C ALA A 490 -12.51 -1.27 1.57
N CYS A 491 -11.35 -0.67 1.33
CA CYS A 491 -11.11 0.75 1.58
C CYS A 491 -11.75 1.71 0.55
N GLY A 492 -12.11 1.21 -0.64
CA GLY A 492 -12.58 2.03 -1.77
C GLY A 492 -14.10 2.07 -1.94
N ARG A 493 -14.85 1.31 -1.14
CA ARG A 493 -16.32 1.14 -1.28
C ARG A 493 -17.15 1.54 -0.08
N VAL A 494 -16.55 1.95 1.05
CA VAL A 494 -17.31 2.32 2.26
C VAL A 494 -18.26 3.48 1.98
N TYR A 495 -19.55 3.24 2.15
CA TYR A 495 -20.59 4.25 1.93
C TYR A 495 -20.42 5.46 2.87
N PRO A 496 -20.32 6.71 2.36
CA PRO A 496 -20.01 7.88 3.18
C PRO A 496 -21.01 8.18 4.31
N GLU A 497 -22.31 7.97 4.08
CA GLU A 497 -23.33 8.20 5.11
C GLU A 497 -23.31 7.10 6.19
N TYR A 498 -22.99 5.85 5.82
CA TYR A 498 -22.72 4.81 6.81
C TYR A 498 -21.54 5.19 7.71
N LEU A 499 -20.40 5.56 7.13
CA LEU A 499 -19.23 5.99 7.88
C LEU A 499 -19.56 7.18 8.80
N ARG A 500 -20.33 8.15 8.30
CA ARG A 500 -20.78 9.30 9.10
C ARG A 500 -21.60 8.86 10.31
N ARG A 501 -22.58 7.96 10.13
CA ARG A 501 -23.40 7.46 11.24
C ARG A 501 -22.60 6.64 12.25
N VAL A 502 -21.65 5.83 11.78
CA VAL A 502 -20.68 5.14 12.66
C VAL A 502 -19.91 6.15 13.50
N LEU A 503 -19.36 7.20 12.88
CA LEU A 503 -18.57 8.19 13.63
C LEU A 503 -19.41 9.00 14.61
N LEU A 504 -20.66 9.31 14.28
CA LEU A 504 -21.61 9.88 15.25
C LEU A 504 -21.87 8.91 16.41
N ARG A 505 -21.98 7.61 16.12
CA ARG A 505 -22.25 6.58 17.13
C ARG A 505 -21.14 6.45 18.18
N PHE A 506 -19.89 6.67 17.77
CA PHE A 506 -18.72 6.68 18.65
C PHE A 506 -18.42 8.08 19.26
N ASP A 507 -19.29 9.08 19.01
CA ASP A 507 -19.14 10.47 19.47
C ASP A 507 -17.92 11.20 18.87
N PHE A 508 -17.50 10.80 17.66
CA PHE A 508 -16.42 11.48 16.91
C PHE A 508 -16.94 12.72 16.19
N LEU A 509 -18.05 12.66 15.44
CA LEU A 509 -18.49 13.78 14.59
C LEU A 509 -19.12 14.97 15.32
N SER A 510 -19.53 14.78 16.57
CA SER A 510 -19.88 15.86 17.50
C SER A 510 -18.64 16.66 17.94
N ARG A 511 -17.44 16.09 17.77
CA ARG A 511 -16.17 16.62 18.25
C ARG A 511 -15.17 16.94 17.12
N LEU A 512 -15.24 16.22 16.01
CA LEU A 512 -14.39 16.30 14.82
C LEU A 512 -15.28 16.45 13.56
N ARG A 513 -14.82 17.06 12.46
CA ARG A 513 -15.65 17.28 11.25
C ARG A 513 -15.38 16.25 10.16
N GLN A 514 -16.33 16.06 9.24
CA GLN A 514 -16.23 15.03 8.18
C GLN A 514 -15.19 15.41 7.12
N GLY A 515 -13.95 15.05 7.41
CA GLY A 515 -12.78 15.29 6.58
C GLY A 515 -11.50 15.12 7.38
N ASP A 516 -11.33 14.02 8.11
CA ASP A 516 -10.09 13.77 8.84
C ASP A 516 -9.34 12.59 8.21
N PRO A 517 -8.03 12.70 8.00
CA PRO A 517 -7.24 11.61 7.47
C PRO A 517 -6.96 10.61 8.58
N LEU A 518 -7.72 9.52 8.54
CA LEU A 518 -7.67 8.47 9.55
C LEU A 518 -7.77 7.07 8.92
N SER A 519 -7.45 6.92 7.63
CA SER A 519 -7.95 5.80 6.81
C SER A 519 -7.82 4.40 7.43
N PRO A 520 -6.75 4.00 8.16
CA PRO A 520 -6.69 2.68 8.76
C PRO A 520 -7.51 2.56 10.06
N LEU A 521 -7.58 3.63 10.87
CA LEU A 521 -8.33 3.63 12.13
C LEU A 521 -9.83 3.88 11.92
N LEU A 522 -10.20 4.70 10.93
CA LEU A 522 -11.59 4.84 10.47
C LEU A 522 -12.09 3.54 9.87
N PHE A 523 -11.24 2.84 9.12
CA PHE A 523 -11.59 1.50 8.65
C PHE A 523 -11.96 0.62 9.84
N ASN A 524 -11.15 0.63 10.91
CA ASN A 524 -11.47 -0.18 12.07
C ASN A 524 -12.82 0.18 12.71
N LEU A 525 -13.09 1.46 12.92
CA LEU A 525 -14.37 1.94 13.45
C LEU A 525 -15.55 1.60 12.53
N ALA A 526 -15.37 1.69 11.20
CA ALA A 526 -16.38 1.34 10.21
C ALA A 526 -16.68 -0.16 10.17
N PHE A 527 -15.71 -0.99 10.52
CA PHE A 527 -15.83 -2.44 10.55
C PHE A 527 -16.42 -2.97 11.87
N GLU A 528 -16.17 -2.26 12.98
CA GLU A 528 -16.59 -2.62 14.34
C GLU A 528 -18.09 -3.00 14.49
N PRO A 529 -19.07 -2.31 13.87
CA PRO A 529 -20.48 -2.72 13.95
C PRO A 529 -20.76 -4.13 13.39
N LEU A 530 -20.06 -4.55 12.33
CA LEU A 530 -20.17 -5.92 11.81
C LEU A 530 -19.64 -6.91 12.83
N LEU A 531 -18.43 -6.67 13.34
CA LEU A 531 -17.76 -7.57 14.28
C LEU A 531 -18.60 -7.79 15.54
N ARG A 532 -19.19 -6.72 16.07
CA ARG A 532 -20.13 -6.81 17.21
C ARG A 532 -21.41 -7.55 16.87
N SER A 533 -21.93 -7.40 15.64
CA SER A 533 -23.11 -8.14 15.19
C SER A 533 -22.83 -9.65 15.11
N LEU A 534 -21.63 -10.05 14.65
CA LEU A 534 -21.19 -11.44 14.64
C LEU A 534 -21.05 -11.99 16.07
N LEU A 535 -20.39 -11.23 16.96
CA LEU A 535 -20.24 -11.63 18.37
C LEU A 535 -21.61 -11.80 19.07
N ALA A 536 -22.53 -10.86 18.86
CA ALA A 536 -23.86 -10.88 19.45
C ALA A 536 -24.81 -11.92 18.83
N CYS A 537 -24.44 -12.55 17.71
CA CYS A 537 -25.30 -13.53 17.04
C CYS A 537 -25.32 -14.86 17.82
N PRO A 538 -26.48 -15.29 18.36
CA PRO A 538 -26.59 -16.52 19.13
C PRO A 538 -26.54 -17.79 18.27
N GLY A 539 -26.80 -17.67 16.96
CA GLY A 539 -26.75 -18.79 16.01
C GLY A 539 -25.35 -19.08 15.45
N LEU A 540 -24.32 -18.39 15.94
CA LEU A 540 -22.92 -18.65 15.62
C LEU A 540 -22.22 -19.14 16.88
N SER A 541 -21.62 -20.33 16.80
CA SER A 541 -20.91 -20.94 17.91
C SER A 541 -19.56 -20.27 18.17
N ASP A 542 -19.09 -20.38 19.41
CA ASP A 542 -17.74 -19.97 19.79
C ASP A 542 -16.79 -21.17 19.83
N VAL A 543 -15.49 -20.90 19.70
CA VAL A 543 -14.42 -21.89 19.89
C VAL A 543 -13.65 -21.57 21.17
N THR A 544 -13.37 -22.59 21.98
CA THR A 544 -12.58 -22.47 23.23
C THR A 544 -11.62 -23.65 23.39
N LEU A 545 -10.68 -23.56 24.33
CA LEU A 545 -9.89 -24.72 24.73
C LEU A 545 -10.67 -25.54 25.76
N SER A 546 -10.92 -26.81 25.45
CA SER A 546 -11.47 -27.77 26.40
C SER A 546 -10.36 -28.38 27.25
N PRO A 547 -10.66 -28.86 28.47
CA PRO A 547 -9.67 -29.62 29.25
C PRO A 547 -9.16 -30.87 28.50
N VAL A 548 -7.88 -31.21 28.69
CA VAL A 548 -7.24 -32.39 28.09
C VAL A 548 -6.87 -33.37 29.19
N ASP A 549 -6.90 -34.67 28.89
CA ASP A 549 -6.36 -35.70 29.79
C ASP A 549 -4.82 -35.58 29.89
N ILE A 550 -4.35 -35.04 31.01
CA ILE A 550 -2.92 -34.85 31.26
C ILE A 550 -2.29 -36.19 31.68
N PRO A 551 -1.21 -36.66 30.99
CA PRO A 551 -0.49 -37.87 31.39
C PRO A 551 -0.02 -37.81 32.85
N LEU A 552 -0.07 -38.92 33.58
CA LEU A 552 0.27 -38.98 35.02
C LEU A 552 1.65 -38.39 35.35
N LYS A 553 2.64 -38.56 34.45
CA LYS A 553 4.01 -38.01 34.58
C LYS A 553 4.09 -36.48 34.45
N CYS A 554 3.06 -35.85 33.89
CA CYS A 554 2.93 -34.41 33.72
C CYS A 554 2.04 -33.77 34.80
N LYS A 555 1.28 -34.57 35.56
CA LYS A 555 0.39 -34.03 36.61
C LYS A 555 1.25 -33.45 37.74
N PRO A 556 0.94 -32.25 38.25
CA PRO A 556 1.60 -31.74 39.44
C PRO A 556 1.41 -32.71 40.59
N SER A 557 2.49 -33.02 41.32
CA SER A 557 2.36 -33.81 42.56
C SER A 557 1.43 -33.06 43.51
N PRO A 558 0.45 -33.72 44.16
CA PRO A 558 -0.44 -33.06 45.11
C PRO A 558 0.39 -32.56 46.29
N VAL A 559 0.75 -31.29 46.26
CA VAL A 559 1.31 -30.62 47.44
C VAL A 559 0.12 -30.41 48.37
N ASN A 560 0.00 -31.27 49.38
CA ASN A 560 -0.91 -31.03 50.50
C ASN A 560 -0.57 -29.65 51.07
N VAL A 561 -1.46 -28.69 50.88
CA VAL A 561 -1.40 -27.39 51.53
C VAL A 561 -1.62 -27.64 53.03
N ARG A 562 -0.54 -27.87 53.78
CA ARG A 562 -0.58 -27.58 55.21
C ARG A 562 -0.71 -26.08 55.33
N GLU A 563 -1.83 -25.63 55.87
CA GLU A 563 -2.00 -24.27 56.38
C GLU A 563 -0.99 -24.10 57.52
N ASP A 564 0.18 -23.53 57.22
CA ASP A 564 1.15 -23.13 58.24
C ASP A 564 0.59 -21.88 58.93
N ASN A 565 -0.15 -22.07 60.02
CA ASN A 565 -0.75 -21.00 60.83
C ASN A 565 0.26 -20.21 61.67
N ASP A 566 1.54 -20.60 61.69
CA ASP A 566 2.52 -20.14 62.70
C ASP A 566 3.70 -19.32 62.17
N THR A 567 3.68 -18.89 60.91
CA THR A 567 4.58 -17.81 60.47
C THR A 567 3.72 -16.73 59.87
N GLY A 568 3.92 -15.47 60.26
CA GLY A 568 3.26 -14.29 59.67
C GLY A 568 3.60 -14.06 58.19
N ALA A 569 3.77 -15.12 57.41
CA ALA A 569 3.93 -15.15 55.98
C ALA A 569 2.65 -14.59 55.35
N ARG A 570 2.81 -13.46 54.68
CA ARG A 570 1.79 -12.86 53.82
C ARG A 570 1.16 -13.97 52.97
N LYS A 571 -0.17 -14.08 53.00
CA LYS A 571 -0.96 -14.84 52.00
C LYS A 571 -0.51 -14.32 50.63
N TRP A 572 0.37 -15.05 49.94
CA TRP A 572 0.74 -14.73 48.57
C TRP A 572 -0.45 -15.07 47.70
N THR A 573 -1.23 -14.06 47.32
CA THR A 573 -2.24 -14.19 46.27
C THR A 573 -1.55 -14.69 45.00
N LEU A 574 -2.12 -15.74 44.39
CA LEU A 574 -1.70 -16.24 43.07
C LEU A 574 -1.42 -15.05 42.15
N ASP A 575 -0.27 -15.02 41.49
CA ASP A 575 0.12 -13.95 40.58
C ASP A 575 -1.01 -13.57 39.62
N PHE A 576 -1.16 -12.28 39.33
CA PHE A 576 -2.04 -11.79 38.28
C PHE A 576 -1.91 -12.62 36.98
N VAL A 577 -0.69 -12.99 36.57
CA VAL A 577 -0.41 -13.81 35.38
C VAL A 577 -0.91 -15.25 35.51
N SER A 578 -0.91 -15.81 36.72
CA SER A 578 -1.35 -17.19 36.99
C SER A 578 -2.83 -17.27 37.40
N SER A 579 -3.44 -16.13 37.71
CA SER A 579 -4.84 -15.99 38.11
C SER A 579 -5.84 -15.91 36.95
N SER A 580 -5.37 -15.96 35.69
CA SER A 580 -6.26 -15.91 34.53
C SER A 580 -7.29 -17.05 34.57
N SER A 581 -8.56 -16.68 34.55
CA SER A 581 -9.66 -17.56 34.16
C SER A 581 -9.50 -17.98 32.70
N ALA A 582 -10.24 -19.02 32.28
CA ALA A 582 -10.35 -19.35 30.87
C ALA A 582 -10.65 -18.07 30.05
N PRO A 583 -9.93 -17.82 28.94
CA PRO A 583 -10.20 -16.68 28.10
C PRO A 583 -11.62 -16.78 27.53
N SER A 584 -12.21 -15.63 27.19
CA SER A 584 -13.48 -15.62 26.47
C SER A 584 -13.35 -16.46 25.19
N PRO A 585 -14.33 -17.34 24.90
CA PRO A 585 -14.38 -18.07 23.65
C PRO A 585 -14.25 -17.14 22.45
N VAL A 586 -13.57 -17.60 21.39
CA VAL A 586 -13.34 -16.83 20.17
C VAL A 586 -14.34 -17.23 19.09
N LYS A 587 -15.01 -16.24 18.53
CA LYS A 587 -15.93 -16.40 17.39
C LYS A 587 -15.35 -15.88 16.09
N ILE A 588 -14.54 -14.83 16.19
CA ILE A 588 -14.02 -14.09 15.04
C ILE A 588 -12.58 -13.65 15.28
N LEU A 589 -11.82 -13.50 14.20
CA LEU A 589 -10.53 -12.80 14.16
C LEU A 589 -10.55 -11.86 12.97
N SER A 590 -10.04 -10.65 13.12
CA SER A 590 -9.94 -9.72 11.99
C SER A 590 -8.63 -8.96 11.96
N TYR A 591 -8.10 -8.77 10.76
CA TYR A 591 -6.94 -7.93 10.50
C TYR A 591 -7.20 -7.11 9.24
N ALA A 592 -7.46 -5.82 9.40
CA ALA A 592 -7.97 -4.99 8.31
C ALA A 592 -9.23 -5.64 7.70
N ASP A 593 -9.27 -5.83 6.38
CA ASP A 593 -10.38 -6.44 5.65
C ASP A 593 -10.44 -7.96 5.72
N ASP A 594 -9.34 -8.61 6.14
CA ASP A 594 -9.30 -10.06 6.36
C ASP A 594 -10.13 -10.39 7.60
N LEU A 595 -11.31 -10.99 7.39
CA LEU A 595 -12.21 -11.45 8.45
C LEU A 595 -12.27 -12.97 8.46
N GLU A 596 -11.97 -13.53 9.61
CA GLU A 596 -12.09 -14.94 9.92
C GLU A 596 -13.25 -15.16 10.89
N VAL A 597 -14.13 -16.10 10.57
CA VAL A 597 -15.26 -16.49 11.42
C VAL A 597 -15.20 -17.99 11.66
N PHE A 598 -15.28 -18.42 12.91
CA PHE A 598 -15.32 -19.84 13.24
C PHE A 598 -16.77 -20.35 13.21
N LEU A 599 -17.01 -21.44 12.50
CA LEU A 599 -18.31 -22.11 12.42
C LEU A 599 -18.18 -23.53 12.95
N SER A 600 -19.16 -23.97 13.74
CA SER A 600 -19.14 -25.32 14.33
C SER A 600 -19.84 -26.38 13.47
N CYS A 601 -20.74 -25.97 12.57
CA CYS A 601 -21.42 -26.87 11.64
C CYS A 601 -21.89 -26.14 10.37
N PRO A 602 -22.17 -26.88 9.26
CA PRO A 602 -22.57 -26.31 7.98
C PRO A 602 -23.78 -25.37 8.03
N GLU A 603 -24.72 -25.62 8.95
CA GLU A 603 -25.95 -24.83 9.09
C GLU A 603 -25.67 -23.37 9.47
N GLU A 604 -24.58 -23.12 10.19
CA GLU A 604 -24.17 -21.77 10.62
C GLU A 604 -23.72 -20.90 9.44
N TRP A 605 -23.40 -21.48 8.26
CA TRP A 605 -23.09 -20.71 7.06
C TRP A 605 -24.23 -19.77 6.65
N SER A 606 -25.46 -20.29 6.70
CA SER A 606 -26.64 -19.48 6.36
C SER A 606 -26.87 -18.35 7.38
N VAL A 607 -26.55 -18.61 8.65
CA VAL A 607 -26.60 -17.61 9.72
C VAL A 607 -25.54 -16.53 9.50
N LEU A 608 -24.31 -16.91 9.14
CA LEU A 608 -23.24 -15.98 8.82
C LEU A 608 -23.61 -15.06 7.66
N MET A 609 -24.12 -15.62 6.56
CA MET A 609 -24.59 -14.81 5.41
C MET A 609 -25.75 -13.88 5.78
N TYR A 610 -26.66 -14.33 6.66
CA TYR A 610 -27.75 -13.49 7.17
C TYR A 610 -27.24 -12.30 7.99
N VAL A 611 -26.18 -12.47 8.78
CA VAL A 611 -25.58 -11.37 9.56
C VAL A 611 -24.78 -10.41 8.65
N LEU A 612 -24.13 -10.93 7.60
CA LEU A 612 -23.36 -10.13 6.66
C LEU A 612 -24.24 -9.27 5.75
N ASP A 613 -25.41 -9.74 5.36
CA ASP A 613 -26.29 -9.04 4.40
C ASP A 613 -26.68 -7.61 4.83
N PRO A 614 -27.18 -7.34 6.05
CA PRO A 614 -27.46 -5.97 6.49
C PRO A 614 -26.23 -5.06 6.48
N TYR A 615 -25.06 -5.59 6.84
CA TYR A 615 -23.82 -4.84 6.80
C TYR A 615 -23.38 -4.53 5.36
N SER A 616 -23.46 -5.51 4.46
CA SER A 616 -23.16 -5.34 3.04
C SER A 616 -24.06 -4.28 2.39
N ARG A 617 -25.35 -4.27 2.76
CA ARG A 617 -26.31 -3.24 2.36
C ARG A 617 -25.96 -1.85 2.89
N ALA A 618 -25.69 -1.76 4.19
CA ALA A 618 -25.36 -0.51 4.87
C ALA A 618 -24.05 0.12 4.37
N SER A 619 -23.00 -0.70 4.22
CA SER A 619 -21.63 -0.24 3.96
C SER A 619 -21.25 -0.26 2.48
N ASN A 620 -22.04 -0.93 1.62
CA ASN A 620 -21.73 -1.24 0.21
C ASN A 620 -20.52 -2.18 0.01
N LEU A 621 -20.12 -2.91 1.06
CA LEU A 621 -19.08 -3.95 1.02
C LEU A 621 -19.66 -5.29 0.55
N LYS A 622 -18.95 -5.97 -0.35
CA LYS A 622 -19.35 -7.30 -0.86
C LYS A 622 -18.32 -8.36 -0.51
N VAL A 623 -18.80 -9.51 -0.06
CA VAL A 623 -17.99 -10.72 0.13
C VAL A 623 -17.81 -11.41 -1.21
N ASN A 624 -16.58 -11.80 -1.52
CA ASN A 624 -16.26 -12.59 -2.70
C ASN A 624 -16.27 -14.09 -2.34
N THR A 625 -17.36 -14.77 -2.69
CA THR A 625 -17.53 -16.20 -2.39
C THR A 625 -16.46 -17.06 -3.06
N SER A 626 -16.11 -16.79 -4.32
CA SER A 626 -15.08 -17.55 -5.07
C SER A 626 -13.66 -17.46 -4.50
N LYS A 627 -13.42 -16.46 -3.65
CA LYS A 627 -12.16 -16.26 -2.93
C LYS A 627 -12.27 -16.54 -1.44
N THR A 628 -13.47 -16.84 -0.94
CA THR A 628 -13.68 -17.23 0.44
C THR A 628 -13.19 -18.65 0.64
N VAL A 629 -12.44 -18.87 1.72
CA VAL A 629 -11.76 -20.14 2.01
C VAL A 629 -12.30 -20.73 3.30
N LEU A 630 -12.68 -22.00 3.26
CA LEU A 630 -13.02 -22.82 4.42
C LEU A 630 -11.80 -23.67 4.79
N VAL A 631 -11.35 -23.57 6.04
CA VAL A 631 -10.24 -24.35 6.59
C VAL A 631 -10.76 -25.24 7.71
N SER A 632 -10.59 -26.55 7.57
CA SER A 632 -10.90 -27.51 8.63
C SER A 632 -10.02 -27.26 9.85
N LEU A 633 -10.63 -27.02 11.02
CA LEU A 633 -9.87 -26.80 12.25
C LEU A 633 -9.26 -28.09 12.80
N SER A 634 -9.95 -29.23 12.67
CA SER A 634 -9.38 -30.53 13.04
C SER A 634 -8.36 -31.05 12.02
N GLY A 635 -8.30 -30.42 10.84
CA GLY A 635 -7.48 -30.87 9.71
C GLY A 635 -8.09 -32.03 8.92
N GLU A 636 -9.15 -32.67 9.42
CA GLU A 636 -9.85 -33.75 8.74
C GLU A 636 -10.83 -33.23 7.68
N SER A 637 -11.12 -34.06 6.69
CA SER A 637 -12.09 -33.73 5.65
C SER A 637 -13.51 -34.04 6.10
N HIS A 638 -14.43 -33.07 5.94
CA HIS A 638 -15.82 -33.21 6.37
C HIS A 638 -16.75 -33.14 5.15
N SER A 639 -17.37 -34.27 4.78
CA SER A 639 -18.12 -34.40 3.53
C SER A 639 -19.27 -33.39 3.37
N ALA A 640 -19.95 -33.05 4.47
CA ALA A 640 -21.00 -32.04 4.49
C ALA A 640 -20.47 -30.65 4.11
N TRP A 641 -19.29 -30.29 4.64
CA TRP A 641 -18.64 -29.02 4.28
C TRP A 641 -18.07 -29.01 2.87
N VAL A 642 -17.45 -30.10 2.42
CA VAL A 642 -16.93 -30.21 1.04
C VAL A 642 -18.08 -30.03 0.04
N THR A 643 -19.20 -30.74 0.27
CA THR A 643 -20.39 -30.62 -0.58
C THR A 643 -20.96 -29.20 -0.55
N SER A 644 -21.03 -28.60 0.65
CA SER A 644 -21.48 -27.21 0.80
C SER A 644 -20.57 -26.25 0.05
N ALA A 645 -19.24 -26.41 0.16
CA ALA A 645 -18.25 -25.58 -0.51
C ALA A 645 -18.38 -25.65 -2.03
N ASP A 646 -18.47 -26.85 -2.59
CA ASP A 646 -18.63 -27.08 -4.03
C ASP A 646 -19.93 -26.45 -4.55
N SER A 647 -21.03 -26.59 -3.81
CA SER A 647 -22.34 -26.04 -4.21
C SER A 647 -22.41 -24.50 -4.17
N THR A 648 -21.59 -23.87 -3.31
CA THR A 648 -21.58 -22.41 -3.09
C THR A 648 -20.40 -21.71 -3.77
N GLY A 649 -19.49 -22.48 -4.37
CA GLY A 649 -18.27 -21.98 -5.03
C GLY A 649 -17.19 -21.52 -4.05
N LEU A 650 -17.17 -22.04 -2.83
CA LEU A 650 -16.15 -21.75 -1.81
C LEU A 650 -14.93 -22.66 -2.01
N GLN A 651 -13.77 -22.22 -1.53
CA GLN A 651 -12.56 -23.06 -1.53
C GLN A 651 -12.50 -23.87 -0.24
N TRP A 652 -12.17 -25.16 -0.32
CA TRP A 652 -12.01 -26.05 0.84
C TRP A 652 -10.55 -26.41 1.08
N HIS A 653 -10.11 -26.38 2.34
CA HIS A 653 -8.77 -26.75 2.76
C HIS A 653 -8.77 -27.62 4.03
N ASP A 654 -8.07 -28.75 3.94
CA ASP A 654 -7.80 -29.72 5.00
C ASP A 654 -6.33 -30.19 4.96
N VAL A 655 -5.96 -31.18 5.77
CA VAL A 655 -4.57 -31.71 5.83
C VAL A 655 -4.10 -32.34 4.52
N HIS A 656 -5.02 -32.78 3.65
CA HIS A 656 -4.70 -33.38 2.36
C HIS A 656 -4.60 -32.35 1.24
N SER A 657 -5.03 -31.12 1.51
CA SER A 657 -5.03 -30.03 0.56
C SER A 657 -3.61 -29.55 0.26
N ARG A 658 -3.22 -29.57 -1.02
CA ARG A 658 -1.85 -29.22 -1.46
C ARG A 658 -1.56 -27.71 -1.45
N GLY A 659 -2.55 -26.87 -1.18
CA GLY A 659 -2.42 -25.40 -1.26
C GLY A 659 -1.28 -24.82 -0.41
N ALA A 660 -1.13 -25.30 0.83
CA ALA A 660 -0.05 -24.83 1.72
C ALA A 660 1.35 -25.21 1.20
N ILE A 661 1.49 -26.39 0.56
CA ILE A 661 2.75 -26.85 -0.05
C ILE A 661 3.08 -25.97 -1.26
N HIS A 662 2.11 -25.71 -2.13
CA HIS A 662 2.29 -24.84 -3.30
C HIS A 662 2.71 -23.41 -2.92
N PHE A 663 2.18 -22.87 -1.83
CA PHE A 663 2.57 -21.55 -1.33
C PHE A 663 4.04 -21.51 -0.88
N LEU A 664 4.47 -22.49 -0.07
CA LEU A 664 5.85 -22.61 0.39
C LEU A 664 6.84 -22.81 -0.78
N ASP A 665 6.46 -23.60 -1.78
CA ASP A 665 7.24 -23.80 -3.00
C ASP A 665 7.36 -22.50 -3.82
N GLY A 666 6.27 -21.73 -3.93
CA GLY A 666 6.27 -20.42 -4.57
C GLY A 666 7.26 -19.44 -3.95
N VAL A 667 7.42 -19.44 -2.61
CA VAL A 667 8.43 -18.63 -1.93
C VAL A 667 9.84 -19.13 -2.19
N LEU A 668 10.04 -20.45 -2.23
CA LEU A 668 11.33 -21.06 -2.59
C LEU A 668 11.77 -20.65 -4.01
N VAL A 669 10.85 -20.69 -4.97
CA VAL A 669 11.07 -20.24 -6.35
C VAL A 669 11.45 -18.76 -6.40
N LYS A 670 10.78 -17.91 -5.62
CA LYS A 670 11.14 -16.48 -5.51
C LYS A 670 12.56 -16.32 -4.97
N VAL A 671 12.90 -16.98 -3.86
CA VAL A 671 14.26 -16.90 -3.28
C VAL A 671 15.32 -17.40 -4.28
N GLN A 672 15.06 -18.50 -4.99
CA GLN A 672 15.94 -19.03 -6.02
C GLN A 672 16.14 -18.06 -7.19
N ARG A 673 15.06 -17.41 -7.66
CA ARG A 673 15.12 -16.41 -8.74
C ARG A 673 15.99 -15.22 -8.32
N TYR A 674 15.78 -14.69 -7.12
CA TYR A 674 16.58 -13.57 -6.60
C TYR A 674 18.03 -13.97 -6.36
N SER A 675 18.29 -15.18 -5.86
CA SER A 675 19.66 -15.65 -5.66
C SER A 675 20.40 -15.74 -6.99
N ASN A 676 19.76 -16.25 -8.05
CA ASN A 676 20.35 -16.29 -9.40
C ASN A 676 20.64 -14.90 -9.97
N LEU A 677 19.75 -13.92 -9.78
CA LEU A 677 19.99 -12.53 -10.19
C LEU A 677 21.18 -11.90 -9.44
N LEU A 678 21.27 -12.16 -8.13
CA LEU A 678 22.36 -11.64 -7.31
C LEU A 678 23.71 -12.30 -7.62
N LYS A 679 23.74 -13.56 -8.10
CA LYS A 679 24.98 -14.22 -8.56
C LYS A 679 25.67 -13.45 -9.68
N GLN A 680 24.91 -12.78 -10.55
CA GLN A 680 25.44 -12.00 -11.68
C GLN A 680 26.14 -10.70 -11.23
N ARG A 681 26.03 -10.31 -9.96
CA ARG A 681 26.56 -9.04 -9.43
C ARG A 681 28.00 -9.13 -8.92
N ASN A 682 28.68 -10.27 -9.07
CA ASN A 682 30.09 -10.49 -8.67
C ASN A 682 30.42 -10.01 -7.25
N LEU A 683 29.51 -10.22 -6.30
CA LEU A 683 29.71 -9.81 -4.91
C LEU A 683 30.80 -10.65 -4.25
N SER A 684 31.62 -10.03 -3.39
CA SER A 684 32.49 -10.77 -2.48
C SER A 684 31.67 -11.69 -1.57
N ILE A 685 32.26 -12.76 -1.03
CA ILE A 685 31.57 -13.68 -0.11
C ILE A 685 30.95 -12.91 1.08
N ARG A 686 31.61 -11.84 1.54
CA ARG A 686 31.08 -10.94 2.58
C ARG A 686 29.86 -10.15 2.11
N GLY A 687 29.91 -9.58 0.89
CA GLY A 687 28.80 -8.87 0.29
C GLY A 687 27.61 -9.78 -0.01
N ALA A 688 27.88 -10.99 -0.50
CA ALA A 688 26.89 -12.03 -0.71
C ALA A 688 26.24 -12.47 0.61
N GLY A 689 27.02 -12.62 1.70
CA GLY A 689 26.51 -12.87 3.05
C GLY A 689 25.52 -11.80 3.52
N LEU A 690 25.83 -10.52 3.29
CA LEU A 690 24.95 -9.40 3.61
C LEU A 690 23.66 -9.44 2.78
N ALA A 691 23.78 -9.64 1.46
CA ALA A 691 22.63 -9.73 0.56
C ALA A 691 21.74 -10.95 0.89
N ALA A 692 22.33 -12.07 1.30
CA ALA A 692 21.59 -13.25 1.73
C ALA A 692 20.71 -12.95 2.96
N ASN A 693 21.24 -12.27 3.99
CA ASN A 693 20.45 -11.86 5.15
C ASN A 693 19.37 -10.84 4.77
N SER A 694 19.74 -9.77 4.06
CA SER A 694 18.86 -8.62 3.85
C SER A 694 17.83 -8.79 2.74
N LEU A 695 18.12 -9.61 1.72
CA LEU A 695 17.27 -9.74 0.52
C LEU A 695 16.72 -11.16 0.29
N LEU A 696 17.42 -12.20 0.70
CA LEU A 696 16.97 -13.60 0.50
C LEU A 696 16.21 -14.11 1.72
N LEU A 697 16.85 -14.16 2.88
CA LEU A 697 16.27 -14.70 4.12
C LEU A 697 15.19 -13.79 4.71
N SER A 698 15.30 -12.47 4.54
CA SER A 698 14.24 -11.53 4.96
C SER A 698 12.88 -11.84 4.33
N LYS A 699 12.86 -12.40 3.12
CA LYS A 699 11.62 -12.82 2.43
C LYS A 699 10.91 -14.00 3.08
N VAL A 700 11.55 -14.74 3.99
CA VAL A 700 10.93 -15.90 4.64
C VAL A 700 10.52 -15.64 6.10
N TYR A 701 11.01 -14.55 6.71
CA TYR A 701 10.79 -14.28 8.14
C TYR A 701 9.33 -14.05 8.50
N HIS A 702 8.53 -13.43 7.63
CA HIS A 702 7.09 -13.28 7.86
C HIS A 702 6.38 -14.63 7.91
N LEU A 703 6.78 -15.61 7.08
CA LEU A 703 6.23 -16.96 7.13
C LEU A 703 6.65 -17.71 8.38
N LEU A 704 7.91 -17.59 8.77
CA LEU A 704 8.44 -18.22 9.96
C LEU A 704 7.85 -17.67 11.26
N ARG A 705 7.18 -16.51 11.24
CA ARG A 705 6.37 -15.98 12.35
C ARG A 705 5.00 -16.63 12.44
N VAL A 706 4.43 -17.07 11.31
CA VAL A 706 3.12 -17.71 11.28
C VAL A 706 3.27 -19.20 11.56
N ILE A 707 4.29 -19.88 11.00
CA ILE A 707 4.34 -21.36 10.98
C ILE A 707 5.51 -21.91 11.83
N PRO A 708 5.31 -22.19 13.13
CA PRO A 708 6.34 -22.63 14.06
C PRO A 708 6.57 -24.13 13.96
N GLY A 709 7.38 -24.52 12.98
CA GLY A 709 8.00 -25.84 12.91
C GLY A 709 7.04 -27.02 12.68
N GLY A 710 7.62 -28.17 12.33
CA GLY A 710 6.89 -29.37 11.89
C GLY A 710 7.77 -30.24 10.99
N GLY A 711 7.32 -31.44 10.62
CA GLY A 711 8.07 -32.34 9.72
C GLY A 711 8.28 -31.72 8.33
N THR A 712 7.19 -31.27 7.70
CA THR A 712 7.17 -30.64 6.37
C THR A 712 8.02 -29.37 6.32
N ILE A 713 7.93 -28.51 7.34
CA ILE A 713 8.70 -27.26 7.44
C ILE A 713 10.19 -27.54 7.57
N LYS A 714 10.59 -28.59 8.31
CA LYS A 714 12.02 -28.96 8.39
C LYS A 714 12.58 -29.31 7.02
N SER A 715 11.84 -30.08 6.22
CA SER A 715 12.24 -30.42 4.85
C SER A 715 12.38 -29.15 3.99
N TRP A 716 11.38 -28.28 4.03
CA TRP A 716 11.40 -27.00 3.31
C TRP A 716 12.57 -26.09 3.73
N VAL A 717 12.84 -25.96 5.04
CA VAL A 717 13.98 -25.19 5.57
C VAL A 717 15.31 -25.79 5.11
N MET A 718 15.44 -27.12 5.03
CA MET A 718 16.66 -27.76 4.51
C MET A 718 16.90 -27.40 3.03
N THR A 719 15.84 -27.41 2.22
CA THR A 719 15.91 -26.98 0.82
C THR A 719 16.31 -25.50 0.72
N LEU A 720 15.70 -24.63 1.53
CA LEU A 720 16.05 -23.21 1.58
C LEU A 720 17.51 -22.99 1.98
N LYS A 721 18.01 -23.70 3.01
CA LYS A 721 19.42 -23.67 3.42
C LYS A 721 20.35 -24.05 2.28
N ARG A 722 19.98 -25.07 1.49
CA ARG A 722 20.74 -25.49 0.30
C ARG A 722 20.80 -24.38 -0.75
N VAL A 723 19.67 -23.78 -1.11
CA VAL A 723 19.60 -22.67 -2.10
C VAL A 723 20.49 -21.50 -1.69
N VAL A 724 20.42 -21.08 -0.43
CA VAL A 724 21.23 -19.96 0.08
C VAL A 724 22.71 -20.34 0.15
N ARG A 725 23.04 -21.59 0.51
CA ARG A 725 24.43 -22.06 0.51
C ARG A 725 25.03 -22.10 -0.90
N GLU A 726 24.27 -22.56 -1.89
CA GLU A 726 24.68 -22.56 -3.31
C GLU A 726 24.81 -21.15 -3.89
N TYR A 727 24.19 -20.15 -3.26
CA TYR A 727 24.42 -18.74 -3.57
C TYR A 727 25.72 -18.20 -2.98
N LEU A 728 26.00 -18.52 -1.71
CA LEU A 728 27.16 -18.01 -0.99
C LEU A 728 28.48 -18.70 -1.37
N VAL A 729 28.43 -19.99 -1.65
CA VAL A 729 29.62 -20.84 -1.85
C VAL A 729 29.45 -21.64 -3.14
N SER A 730 30.08 -21.15 -4.21
CA SER A 730 30.07 -21.81 -5.53
C SER A 730 31.19 -22.85 -5.71
N PHE A 731 32.12 -22.97 -4.76
CA PHE A 731 33.26 -23.88 -4.80
C PHE A 731 33.07 -25.13 -3.93
N ARG A 732 33.87 -26.18 -4.18
CA ARG A 732 33.88 -27.43 -3.40
C ARG A 732 35.26 -27.73 -2.79
N PRO A 733 35.33 -28.31 -1.56
CA PRO A 733 34.21 -28.68 -0.69
C PRO A 733 33.48 -27.45 -0.14
N GLY A 734 32.16 -27.54 -0.03
CA GLY A 734 31.33 -26.43 0.45
C GLY A 734 31.49 -26.21 1.95
N VAL A 735 31.33 -24.97 2.40
CA VAL A 735 31.39 -24.60 3.83
C VAL A 735 30.12 -25.05 4.55
N ALA A 736 30.27 -25.60 5.77
CA ALA A 736 29.14 -26.02 6.58
C ALA A 736 28.22 -24.84 6.94
N TRP A 737 26.90 -25.08 7.03
CA TRP A 737 25.92 -24.04 7.37
C TRP A 737 26.23 -23.38 8.72
N SER A 738 26.59 -24.17 9.73
CA SER A 738 26.99 -23.68 11.05
C SER A 738 28.18 -22.73 10.98
N THR A 739 29.19 -23.05 10.17
CA THR A 739 30.36 -22.19 9.93
C THR A 739 29.98 -20.89 9.23
N LEU A 740 29.09 -20.92 8.23
CA LEU A 740 28.59 -19.71 7.57
C LEU A 740 27.84 -18.78 8.54
N CYS A 741 27.16 -19.36 9.53
CA CYS A 741 26.42 -18.60 10.55
C CYS A 741 27.32 -18.00 11.64
N LEU A 742 28.59 -18.42 11.76
CA LEU A 742 29.49 -17.84 12.74
C LEU A 742 29.70 -16.33 12.49
N PRO A 743 29.95 -15.54 13.55
CA PRO A 743 30.35 -14.15 13.38
C PRO A 743 31.62 -14.06 12.53
N ARG A 744 31.77 -12.94 11.83
CA ARG A 744 32.90 -12.72 10.90
C ARG A 744 34.26 -12.81 11.58
N THR A 745 34.32 -12.43 12.87
CA THR A 745 35.52 -12.55 13.71
C THR A 745 35.97 -14.00 13.93
N PHE A 746 35.07 -14.97 13.77
CA PHE A 746 35.34 -16.40 13.90
C PHE A 746 35.40 -17.11 12.54
N GLY A 747 35.62 -16.37 11.44
CA GLY A 747 35.78 -16.94 10.10
C GLY A 747 34.47 -17.29 9.38
N GLY A 748 33.31 -16.95 9.94
CA GLY A 748 32.02 -17.08 9.26
C GLY A 748 31.66 -15.85 8.40
N VAL A 749 30.45 -15.85 7.83
CA VAL A 749 29.94 -14.69 7.06
C VAL A 749 28.90 -13.87 7.82
N GLY A 750 28.52 -14.31 9.03
CA GLY A 750 27.45 -13.73 9.84
C GLY A 750 26.06 -14.00 9.26
N LEU A 751 25.86 -15.16 8.63
CA LEU A 751 24.55 -15.56 8.13
C LEU A 751 23.61 -15.84 9.32
N VAL A 752 22.38 -15.35 9.26
CA VAL A 752 21.40 -15.60 10.32
C VAL A 752 20.89 -17.04 10.20
N ASP A 753 21.00 -17.84 11.26
CA ASP A 753 20.42 -19.18 11.23
C ASP A 753 18.88 -19.10 11.25
N ILE A 754 18.26 -19.81 10.31
CA ILE A 754 16.80 -19.76 10.08
C ILE A 754 16.01 -20.27 11.29
N ALA A 755 16.50 -21.30 12.00
CA ALA A 755 15.80 -21.85 13.15
C ALA A 755 15.92 -20.92 14.36
N ASP A 756 17.08 -20.30 14.51
CA ASP A 756 17.35 -19.31 15.56
C ASP A 756 16.53 -18.05 15.35
N GLN A 757 16.44 -17.57 14.10
CA GLN A 757 15.58 -16.45 13.74
C GLN A 757 14.11 -16.78 13.96
N SER A 758 13.64 -17.96 13.54
CA SER A 758 12.25 -18.37 13.77
C SER A 758 11.90 -18.33 15.27
N LEU A 759 12.80 -18.77 16.15
CA LEU A 759 12.63 -18.63 17.61
C LEU A 759 12.62 -17.17 18.05
N ALA A 760 13.61 -16.38 17.62
CA ALA A 760 13.74 -14.97 18.00
C ALA A 760 12.49 -14.15 17.63
N LEU A 761 11.90 -14.43 16.47
CA LEU A 761 10.68 -13.78 15.99
C LEU A 761 9.46 -14.05 16.89
N HIS A 762 9.46 -15.15 17.65
CA HIS A 762 8.40 -15.53 18.60
C HIS A 762 8.68 -15.08 20.04
N LEU A 763 9.83 -14.47 20.32
CA LEU A 763 10.15 -13.98 21.66
C LEU A 763 9.11 -12.97 22.17
N VAL A 764 8.47 -12.23 21.26
CA VAL A 764 7.42 -11.26 21.57
C VAL A 764 6.31 -11.84 22.45
N TYR A 765 5.95 -13.12 22.30
CA TYR A 765 4.92 -13.77 23.09
C TYR A 765 5.35 -13.97 24.55
N LEU A 766 6.61 -14.35 24.78
CA LEU A 766 7.16 -14.42 26.13
C LEU A 766 7.31 -13.02 26.73
N GLN A 767 7.73 -12.02 25.95
CA GLN A 767 7.86 -10.64 26.42
C GLN A 767 6.52 -10.02 26.84
N ARG A 768 5.42 -10.37 26.18
CA ARG A 768 4.07 -9.94 26.59
C ARG A 768 3.73 -10.43 28.01
N LEU A 769 4.04 -11.69 28.31
CA LEU A 769 3.84 -12.24 29.66
C LEU A 769 4.68 -11.52 30.74
N LEU A 770 5.83 -10.95 30.35
CA LEU A 770 6.74 -10.24 31.25
C LEU A 770 6.39 -8.74 31.43
N ARG A 771 5.34 -8.24 30.78
CA ARG A 771 4.91 -6.85 30.86
C ARG A 771 3.58 -6.74 31.61
N PRO A 772 3.27 -5.59 32.20
CA PRO A 772 1.93 -5.33 32.69
C PRO A 772 0.90 -5.57 31.56
N PRO A 773 -0.26 -6.15 31.87
CA PRO A 773 -1.29 -6.45 30.88
C PRO A 773 -1.71 -5.17 30.14
N SER A 774 -1.66 -5.20 28.81
CA SER A 774 -2.18 -4.09 28.02
C SER A 774 -3.66 -4.30 27.70
N PRO A 775 -4.50 -3.25 27.76
CA PRO A 775 -5.89 -3.31 27.28
C PRO A 775 -5.92 -3.79 25.82
N GLY A 776 -6.63 -4.89 25.56
CA GLY A 776 -6.74 -5.51 24.23
C GLY A 776 -5.84 -6.74 24.01
N ASP A 777 -4.85 -7.01 24.86
CA ASP A 777 -4.03 -8.22 24.72
C ASP A 777 -4.81 -9.48 25.12
N PHE A 778 -5.42 -10.14 24.13
CA PHE A 778 -6.09 -11.42 24.32
C PHE A 778 -5.08 -12.59 24.31
N ILE A 779 -3.95 -12.46 23.61
CA ILE A 779 -3.01 -13.57 23.37
C ILE A 779 -2.38 -14.06 24.68
N SER A 780 -2.02 -13.16 25.59
CA SER A 780 -1.45 -13.56 26.88
C SER A 780 -2.36 -14.51 27.66
N SER A 781 -3.66 -14.22 27.73
CA SER A 781 -4.63 -15.09 28.41
C SER A 781 -4.76 -16.46 27.73
N TRP A 782 -4.77 -16.51 26.39
CA TRP A 782 -4.78 -17.78 25.66
C TRP A 782 -3.49 -18.58 25.87
N LEU A 783 -2.33 -17.93 25.89
CA LEU A 783 -1.05 -18.57 26.13
C LEU A 783 -0.95 -19.17 27.54
N ILE A 784 -1.37 -18.41 28.56
CA ILE A 784 -1.44 -18.87 29.95
C ILE A 784 -2.39 -20.06 30.06
N TYR A 785 -3.62 -19.93 29.55
CA TYR A 785 -4.63 -20.97 29.66
C TYR A 785 -4.24 -22.24 28.90
N ALA A 786 -3.67 -22.13 27.72
CA ALA A 786 -3.15 -23.27 26.97
C ALA A 786 -2.05 -24.00 27.75
N PHE A 787 -1.12 -23.27 28.37
CA PHE A 787 -0.11 -23.89 29.23
C PHE A 787 -0.75 -24.64 30.40
N GLN A 788 -1.74 -24.04 31.07
CA GLN A 788 -2.47 -24.65 32.18
C GLN A 788 -3.21 -25.93 31.74
N VAL A 789 -3.90 -25.91 30.60
CA VAL A 789 -4.64 -27.07 30.05
C VAL A 789 -3.71 -28.25 29.76
N TYR A 790 -2.54 -28.00 29.17
CA TYR A 790 -1.63 -29.07 28.77
C TYR A 790 -0.67 -29.56 29.86
N THR A 791 -0.51 -28.79 30.95
CA THR A 791 0.42 -29.15 32.04
C THR A 791 -0.27 -29.39 33.38
N GLY A 792 -1.46 -28.84 33.60
CA GLY A 792 -2.17 -28.88 34.88
C GLY A 792 -1.62 -27.92 35.94
N TYR A 793 -0.57 -27.17 35.63
CA TYR A 793 0.01 -26.19 36.56
C TYR A 793 -0.72 -24.86 36.45
N LYS A 794 -1.13 -24.29 37.59
CA LYS A 794 -1.77 -22.97 37.64
C LYS A 794 -0.80 -21.84 37.25
N SER A 795 0.47 -21.97 37.62
CA SER A 795 1.51 -20.97 37.34
C SER A 795 2.32 -21.32 36.09
N ILE A 796 2.55 -20.32 35.23
CA ILE A 796 3.41 -20.41 34.05
C ILE A 796 4.90 -20.16 34.36
N LEU A 797 5.21 -19.65 35.56
CA LEU A 797 6.57 -19.31 35.98
C LEU A 797 7.56 -20.49 35.85
N PRO A 798 7.23 -21.73 36.24
CA PRO A 798 8.12 -22.88 36.08
C PRO A 798 8.52 -23.16 34.62
N TRP A 799 7.69 -22.74 33.66
CA TRP A 799 7.98 -22.92 32.23
C TRP A 799 9.21 -22.13 31.80
N PHE A 800 9.41 -20.92 32.34
CA PHE A 800 10.58 -20.09 32.05
C PHE A 800 11.87 -20.68 32.59
N PHE A 801 11.83 -21.32 33.77
CA PHE A 801 13.01 -21.87 34.43
C PHE A 801 13.33 -23.31 34.02
N CYS A 802 12.30 -24.12 33.76
CA CYS A 802 12.43 -25.56 33.57
C CYS A 802 11.63 -26.06 32.36
N SER A 803 11.63 -25.30 31.27
CA SER A 803 10.91 -25.63 30.02
C SER A 803 11.14 -27.06 29.51
N SER A 804 12.32 -27.65 29.73
CA SER A 804 12.62 -29.03 29.35
C SER A 804 11.74 -30.07 30.03
N LEU A 805 11.29 -29.82 31.27
CA LEU A 805 10.43 -30.74 32.02
C LEU A 805 9.03 -30.84 31.41
N TYR A 806 8.56 -29.76 30.78
CA TYR A 806 7.22 -29.68 30.19
C TYR A 806 7.16 -30.08 28.72
N LYS A 807 8.31 -30.38 28.10
CA LYS A 807 8.46 -30.64 26.66
C LYS A 807 7.53 -31.75 26.16
N SER A 808 7.30 -32.79 26.94
CA SER A 808 6.37 -33.89 26.59
C SER A 808 4.92 -33.45 26.67
N CYS A 809 4.55 -32.69 27.70
CA CYS A 809 3.17 -32.28 27.97
C CYS A 809 2.67 -31.28 26.91
N VAL A 810 3.51 -30.33 26.50
CA VAL A 810 3.17 -29.36 25.43
C VAL A 810 3.48 -29.86 24.02
N SER A 811 3.97 -31.10 23.87
CA SER A 811 4.35 -31.64 22.57
C SER A 811 3.22 -31.77 21.53
N PRO A 812 1.94 -32.00 21.93
CA PRO A 812 0.81 -32.01 21.00
C PRO A 812 0.48 -30.64 20.39
N VAL A 813 0.99 -29.55 20.99
CA VAL A 813 0.77 -28.18 20.52
C VAL A 813 2.08 -27.59 20.02
N PRO A 814 2.35 -27.60 18.70
CA PRO A 814 3.62 -27.17 18.12
C PRO A 814 4.03 -25.75 18.51
N VAL A 815 3.07 -24.82 18.59
CA VAL A 815 3.32 -23.42 18.99
C VAL A 815 3.90 -23.32 20.41
N LEU A 816 3.34 -24.05 21.39
CA LEU A 816 3.84 -24.09 22.77
C LEU A 816 5.18 -24.80 22.85
N LYS A 817 5.32 -25.93 22.16
CA LYS A 817 6.60 -26.66 22.06
C LYS A 817 7.71 -25.81 21.45
N HIS A 818 7.37 -24.95 20.48
CA HIS A 818 8.31 -24.03 19.86
C HIS A 818 8.75 -22.95 20.85
N LEU A 819 7.79 -22.29 21.52
CA LEU A 819 8.07 -21.29 22.55
C LEU A 819 8.90 -21.85 23.70
N GLY A 820 8.66 -23.10 24.12
CA GLY A 820 9.45 -23.76 25.17
C GLY A 820 10.95 -23.94 24.84
N LYS A 821 11.38 -23.75 23.58
CA LYS A 821 12.80 -23.76 23.22
C LYS A 821 13.50 -22.43 23.49
N LEU A 822 12.77 -21.31 23.53
CA LEU A 822 13.34 -19.99 23.79
C LEU A 822 14.00 -19.92 25.18
N PRO A 823 13.35 -20.35 26.28
CA PRO A 823 14.00 -20.33 27.58
C PRO A 823 15.25 -21.20 27.68
N LEU A 824 15.35 -22.28 26.88
CA LEU A 824 16.55 -23.14 26.83
C LEU A 824 17.78 -22.45 26.22
N LYS A 825 17.57 -21.36 25.46
CA LYS A 825 18.64 -20.56 24.86
C LYS A 825 19.09 -19.40 25.75
N LEU A 826 18.37 -19.13 26.82
CA LEU A 826 18.72 -18.10 27.80
C LEU A 826 19.71 -18.68 28.82
N LEU A 827 20.43 -17.80 29.52
CA LEU A 827 21.33 -18.21 30.58
C LEU A 827 20.59 -19.04 31.63
N LYS A 828 21.05 -20.28 31.85
CA LYS A 828 20.55 -21.15 32.92
C LYS A 828 21.03 -20.60 34.26
N LEU A 829 20.10 -20.26 35.15
CA LEU A 829 20.43 -19.96 36.53
C LEU A 829 20.30 -21.23 37.36
N ALA A 830 21.32 -21.51 38.16
CA ALA A 830 21.30 -22.59 39.15
C ALA A 830 20.67 -22.02 40.44
N PRO A 831 19.50 -22.51 40.89
CA PRO A 831 18.94 -22.06 42.16
C PRO A 831 19.90 -22.41 43.31
N SER A 832 20.03 -21.50 44.27
CA SER A 832 20.80 -21.74 45.51
C SER A 832 20.19 -22.93 46.27
N SER A 833 21.02 -23.68 47.00
CA SER A 833 20.60 -24.80 47.84
C SER A 833 19.58 -24.43 48.93
N GLY A 834 19.39 -23.12 49.20
CA GLY A 834 18.36 -22.61 50.12
C GLY A 834 16.97 -22.40 49.49
N TRP A 835 16.79 -22.59 48.19
CA TRP A 835 15.51 -22.38 47.50
C TRP A 835 14.63 -23.63 47.63
N SER A 836 13.47 -23.52 48.28
CA SER A 836 12.51 -24.63 48.32
C SER A 836 11.70 -24.70 47.02
N ALA A 837 11.31 -25.90 46.59
CA ALA A 837 10.50 -26.11 45.37
C ALA A 837 9.16 -25.33 45.37
N ARG A 838 8.68 -24.92 46.56
CA ARG A 838 7.47 -24.09 46.76
C ARG A 838 7.60 -22.69 46.16
N TRP A 839 8.81 -22.11 46.12
CA TRP A 839 9.04 -20.77 45.53
C TRP A 839 8.68 -20.71 44.04
N PHE A 840 8.85 -21.79 43.27
CA PHE A 840 8.49 -21.81 41.85
C PHE A 840 6.98 -21.90 41.61
N LEU A 841 6.20 -22.32 42.61
CA LEU A 841 4.75 -22.50 42.53
C LEU A 841 3.99 -21.24 42.99
N ASP A 842 4.56 -20.50 43.95
CA ASP A 842 3.86 -19.43 44.68
C ASP A 842 4.39 -18.01 44.42
N LEU A 843 5.55 -17.82 43.77
CA LEU A 843 6.12 -16.49 43.56
C LEU A 843 5.45 -15.77 42.37
N PRO A 844 4.89 -14.56 42.56
CA PRO A 844 4.33 -13.82 41.45
C PRO A 844 5.40 -13.21 40.54
N LEU A 845 5.27 -13.39 39.23
CA LEU A 845 6.00 -12.66 38.20
C LEU A 845 5.84 -11.14 38.39
N CYS A 846 4.67 -10.67 38.82
CA CYS A 846 4.47 -9.25 39.14
C CYS A 846 5.36 -8.76 40.29
N SER A 847 5.67 -9.60 41.29
CA SER A 847 6.60 -9.27 42.39
C SER A 847 8.05 -9.15 41.93
N ILE A 848 8.40 -9.79 40.80
CA ILE A 848 9.68 -9.60 40.11
C ILE A 848 9.69 -8.29 39.29
N LEU A 849 8.52 -7.85 38.80
CA LEU A 849 8.39 -6.70 37.88
C LEU A 849 8.09 -5.35 38.57
N SER A 850 7.45 -5.34 39.75
CA SER A 850 6.93 -4.12 40.39
C SER A 850 7.96 -3.24 41.12
N THR A 851 9.22 -3.66 41.22
CA THR A 851 10.32 -2.94 41.92
C THR A 851 11.20 -2.08 40.98
N ALA A 852 10.69 -1.71 39.81
CA ALA A 852 11.45 -1.09 38.72
C ALA A 852 11.68 0.43 38.81
N SER A 853 11.17 1.15 39.81
CA SER A 853 11.11 2.63 39.78
C SER A 853 12.21 3.39 40.52
N SER A 854 13.28 2.78 41.05
CA SER A 854 14.42 3.55 41.58
C SER A 854 15.75 2.83 41.44
N VAL A 855 16.67 3.42 40.68
CA VAL A 855 18.04 2.94 40.48
C VAL A 855 18.93 3.33 41.67
N ARG A 856 19.66 2.36 42.25
CA ARG A 856 20.97 2.58 42.90
C ARG A 856 21.95 1.48 42.42
N SER A 857 23.21 1.89 42.26
CA SER A 857 24.32 1.15 41.65
C SER A 857 24.70 -0.14 42.40
N PRO A 858 25.29 -1.17 41.74
CA PRO A 858 25.60 -2.46 42.34
C PRO A 858 26.99 -2.45 43.01
N CYS A 859 27.03 -2.47 44.34
CA CYS A 859 28.27 -2.73 45.10
C CYS A 859 28.13 -3.81 46.20
N ASP A 860 27.04 -4.58 46.25
CA ASP A 860 26.89 -5.67 47.23
C ASP A 860 26.41 -6.97 46.55
N PRO A 861 27.20 -8.06 46.58
CA PRO A 861 26.85 -9.33 45.95
C PRO A 861 25.95 -10.24 46.81
N SER A 862 25.43 -9.78 47.96
CA SER A 862 24.84 -10.66 48.97
C SER A 862 23.32 -10.88 48.96
N PRO A 863 22.51 -10.24 48.09
CA PRO A 863 21.24 -10.84 47.67
C PRO A 863 21.04 -10.76 46.15
N PHE A 864 21.04 -11.91 45.47
CA PHE A 864 20.70 -11.99 44.05
C PHE A 864 19.22 -11.65 43.87
N ASP A 865 18.95 -10.45 43.37
CA ASP A 865 17.58 -9.97 43.18
C ASP A 865 16.86 -10.79 42.08
N PRO A 866 15.64 -11.33 42.34
CA PRO A 866 14.86 -12.05 41.34
C PRO A 866 14.68 -11.29 40.01
N ARG A 867 14.80 -9.95 40.01
CA ARG A 867 14.83 -9.09 38.83
C ARG A 867 15.86 -9.52 37.78
N PHE A 868 17.04 -9.97 38.20
CA PHE A 868 18.11 -10.41 37.29
C PHE A 868 17.80 -11.73 36.59
N LEU A 869 16.78 -12.48 37.03
CA LEU A 869 16.38 -13.77 36.45
C LEU A 869 15.71 -13.62 35.07
N VAL A 870 15.05 -12.48 34.83
CA VAL A 870 14.18 -12.24 33.66
C VAL A 870 14.59 -10.98 32.88
N PHE A 871 15.51 -10.19 33.45
CA PHE A 871 16.05 -8.94 32.89
C PHE A 871 16.51 -9.08 31.43
N ASN A 872 17.23 -10.15 31.10
CA ASN A 872 17.70 -10.36 29.73
C ASN A 872 16.55 -10.57 28.73
N MET A 873 15.39 -11.09 29.15
CA MET A 873 14.21 -11.25 28.26
C MET A 873 13.40 -9.95 28.13
N SER A 874 13.29 -9.17 29.21
CA SER A 874 12.52 -7.92 29.20
C SER A 874 13.20 -6.82 28.38
N PHE A 875 14.53 -6.85 28.27
CA PHE A 875 15.34 -5.88 27.52
C PHE A 875 15.90 -6.40 26.18
N TRP A 876 15.71 -7.67 25.83
CA TRP A 876 16.13 -8.18 24.52
C TRP A 876 15.30 -7.54 23.41
N GLN A 877 15.90 -6.63 22.65
CA GLN A 877 15.32 -6.16 21.40
C GLN A 877 15.91 -7.00 20.26
N PRO A 878 15.10 -7.79 19.53
CA PRO A 878 15.57 -8.44 18.32
C PRO A 878 15.69 -7.36 17.25
N ASP A 879 16.84 -6.68 17.21
CA ASP A 879 17.26 -5.92 16.03
C ASP A 879 17.38 -6.90 14.87
N LEU A 880 16.31 -7.09 14.09
CA LEU A 880 16.29 -7.63 12.73
C LEU A 880 14.83 -7.66 12.22
N GLY A 881 14.37 -6.50 11.74
CA GLY A 881 13.15 -6.45 10.93
C GLY A 881 12.51 -5.07 10.79
N ILE A 882 13.27 -4.10 10.29
CA ILE A 882 12.85 -2.72 9.93
C ILE A 882 12.75 -1.79 11.16
N VAL A 883 13.74 -0.91 11.32
CA VAL A 883 13.65 0.57 11.33
C VAL A 883 15.06 1.14 11.52
N ASP A 884 15.51 1.99 10.59
CA ASP A 884 16.55 2.98 10.85
C ASP A 884 16.06 3.96 11.91
N GLY A 885 16.82 4.09 13.01
CA GLY A 885 16.78 5.28 13.86
C GLY A 885 15.88 5.22 15.09
N VAL A 886 16.20 4.36 16.07
CA VAL A 886 16.12 4.71 17.50
C VAL A 886 17.22 3.94 18.26
N THR A 887 18.47 4.36 18.07
CA THR A 887 19.54 4.13 19.05
C THR A 887 20.04 5.50 19.50
N SER A 888 19.20 6.20 20.25
CA SER A 888 19.62 7.30 21.12
C SER A 888 18.52 7.52 22.16
N LEU A 889 18.57 6.74 23.24
CA LEU A 889 18.05 7.06 24.57
C LEU A 889 18.47 5.92 25.52
N TRP A 890 19.78 5.85 25.73
CA TRP A 890 20.41 5.48 27.00
C TRP A 890 21.48 6.51 27.28
#